data_AF-S9Q8H5-F1
#
_entry.id   AF-S9Q8H5-F1
#
_cell.length_a   1.000
_cell.length_b   1.000
_cell.length_c   1.000
_cell.angle_alpha   90.00
_cell.angle_beta   90.00
_cell.angle_gamma   90.00
#
_symmetry.space_group_name_H-M   'P 1'
#
loop_
_entity.id
_entity.type
_entity.pdbx_description
1 polymer ?
#
loop_
_entity_poly.entity_id
_entity_poly.type
_entity_poly.pdbx_seq_one_letter_code
_entity_poly.pdbx_strand_id
1 'polypeptide(L)'
;MVTTPDALWREHIAGTPLAQERPDFRFSPAAYRRRAGAALHEGQDPRTHYDESGRAAGLPPNDYRRLAAQVPDLDRCLAELVADHELGEMIARGEPEACELLCELILLGDPVDARVSGFSESYYRACHPGLPEGAVPFVHWLQHGRREGRRILRDLREGQQPGGRERRPGRALCMVALPDLSGPGLALVQEAAAGQDVLVLALADGERREAFAAEAIELIVAPEPLRDLDFLESEGLGGLDLAVLGAVESLPAARYLVREGVPHATCVGAFPETVQPAHRAHFTALFSDLTVFPSEALRAEWAPMLEDLGVDVARDTCVVAPRVLAQGGVAAEALGAARARLSRLTGADCEGRRVVLGAGPVGWAAGTDLFVLTAQAAARRGQDTLFVWLGDGANHEDAAFGVFLERQLRSAGGNVCVLPNGEHDADVLRAADAVFVPARMEPWPEVVFDAAEAGCPVVVFAGATGLDETAEGLVRIDWGDLGAACDALLALPRKAPAGEAPEAVPRPRVFRAIRERLERRLAAQERFVIGGGDYDVPVMMPPGPGAGAARAAEREKLWTLGRRAVWQSRAEAEAAIAGSENWVHGAMAVERFAWAEAMPPALSVHMHAHHLQDLGGDLLYYRALREARRIVVTTDSEAKRAAVAHIAGEAGVAVEVVVMPNVGRDVLPFLRLFERGIAGADETWCHLHQKRSEGTSPAGAIWKRFLMTILVGDDRRLSSGLERIMAPETGLVAPFDPYRPGWGTARRVLPGLAGGLPEPLPEDPLLFPVGNMFHVSGRVAERMLALAGPEPAWPTEPLPRHGTIYHAMERLWPAVTAAEGLSALFLDWPGQQRS
;
A
#
# COMPACT_ATOMS: atom_id res chain seq x y z
N MET A 1 -28.90 -4.76 45.49
CA MET A 1 -29.97 -3.77 45.24
C MET A 1 -30.22 -3.80 43.75
N VAL A 2 -31.47 -3.80 43.29
CA VAL A 2 -31.75 -3.73 41.84
C VAL A 2 -31.44 -2.31 41.38
N THR A 3 -30.42 -2.14 40.54
CA THR A 3 -30.09 -0.84 39.93
C THR A 3 -31.26 -0.39 39.06
N THR A 4 -31.73 0.84 39.22
CA THR A 4 -32.83 1.40 38.42
C THR A 4 -32.28 2.19 37.22
N PRO A 5 -33.07 2.40 36.13
CA PRO A 5 -32.64 3.24 35.02
C PRO A 5 -32.17 4.64 35.46
N ASP A 6 -32.84 5.22 36.46
CA ASP A 6 -32.49 6.52 37.02
C ASP A 6 -31.16 6.52 37.78
N ALA A 7 -30.80 5.41 38.43
CA ALA A 7 -29.54 5.27 39.13
C ALA A 7 -28.37 5.22 38.13
N LEU A 8 -28.49 4.41 37.07
CA LEU A 8 -27.48 4.30 36.00
C LEU A 8 -27.29 5.63 35.25
N TRP A 9 -28.38 6.34 34.91
CA TRP A 9 -28.27 7.67 34.30
C TRP A 9 -27.46 8.63 35.18
N ARG A 10 -27.77 8.70 36.48
CA ARG A 10 -27.08 9.57 37.43
C ARG A 10 -25.62 9.20 37.60
N GLU A 11 -25.30 7.91 37.56
CA GLU A 11 -23.93 7.40 37.64
C GLU A 11 -23.09 7.90 36.45
N HIS A 12 -23.58 7.74 35.22
CA HIS A 12 -22.83 8.12 34.02
C HIS A 12 -22.64 9.63 33.85
N ILE A 13 -23.59 10.45 34.34
CA ILE A 13 -23.47 11.92 34.28
C ILE A 13 -22.83 12.52 35.53
N ALA A 14 -22.53 11.72 36.56
CA ALA A 14 -21.98 12.21 37.81
C ALA A 14 -20.67 12.97 37.57
N GLY A 15 -20.54 14.15 38.18
CA GLY A 15 -19.36 15.01 38.01
C GLY A 15 -19.28 15.75 36.67
N THR A 16 -20.29 15.63 35.80
CA THR A 16 -20.38 16.41 34.55
C THR A 16 -21.38 17.57 34.67
N PRO A 17 -21.29 18.62 33.82
CA PRO A 17 -22.30 19.69 33.77
C PRO A 17 -23.73 19.19 33.50
N LEU A 18 -23.87 18.03 32.84
CA LEU A 18 -25.16 17.40 32.54
C LEU A 18 -25.94 17.01 33.79
N ALA A 19 -25.28 16.78 34.94
CA ALA A 19 -25.96 16.47 36.19
C ALA A 19 -26.95 17.57 36.62
N GLN A 20 -26.65 18.84 36.28
CA GLN A 20 -27.52 19.98 36.56
C GLN A 20 -28.44 20.30 35.38
N GLU A 21 -27.92 20.21 34.15
CA GLU A 21 -28.66 20.60 32.93
C GLU A 21 -29.66 19.55 32.47
N ARG A 22 -29.40 18.27 32.75
CA ARG A 22 -30.18 17.12 32.29
C ARG A 22 -30.23 16.03 33.38
N PRO A 23 -30.94 16.29 34.50
CA PRO A 23 -30.98 15.39 35.66
C PRO A 23 -31.72 14.06 35.39
N ASP A 24 -32.50 13.98 34.31
CA ASP A 24 -33.20 12.77 33.87
C ASP A 24 -33.08 12.57 32.34
N PHE A 25 -33.04 11.32 31.89
CA PHE A 25 -32.87 10.99 30.46
C PHE A 25 -34.15 11.15 29.64
N ARG A 26 -35.32 11.23 30.27
CA ARG A 26 -36.63 11.27 29.60
C ARG A 26 -36.89 12.61 28.92
N PHE A 27 -36.14 13.66 29.28
CA PHE A 27 -36.19 14.96 28.62
C PHE A 27 -34.80 15.47 28.28
N SER A 28 -34.61 15.94 27.04
CA SER A 28 -33.37 16.56 26.58
C SER A 28 -33.62 18.04 26.26
N PRO A 29 -33.29 18.99 27.15
CA PRO A 29 -33.56 20.41 26.92
C PRO A 29 -32.93 20.94 25.64
N ALA A 30 -31.67 20.58 25.37
CA ALA A 30 -30.96 21.02 24.17
C ALA A 30 -31.59 20.48 22.88
N ALA A 31 -31.95 19.19 22.86
CA ALA A 31 -32.56 18.60 21.69
C ALA A 31 -34.01 19.09 21.48
N TYR A 32 -34.75 19.31 22.56
CA TYR A 32 -36.08 19.89 22.50
C TYR A 32 -36.06 21.32 21.97
N ARG A 33 -35.14 22.19 22.44
CA ARG A 33 -34.97 23.57 21.91
C ARG A 33 -34.80 23.57 20.39
N ARG A 34 -33.92 22.71 19.85
CA ARG A 34 -33.70 22.59 18.40
C ARG A 34 -34.96 22.21 17.62
N ARG A 35 -35.85 21.41 18.22
CA ARG A 35 -37.10 20.94 17.58
C ARG A 35 -38.24 21.95 17.71
N ALA A 36 -38.40 22.56 18.89
CA ALA A 36 -39.39 23.59 19.14
C ALA A 36 -39.11 24.84 18.30
N GLY A 37 -37.83 25.13 18.02
CA GLY A 37 -37.42 26.20 17.13
C GLY A 37 -38.01 27.55 17.56
N ALA A 38 -38.64 28.25 16.60
CA ALA A 38 -39.25 29.56 16.84
C ALA A 38 -40.48 29.54 17.77
N ALA A 39 -41.04 28.37 18.11
CA ALA A 39 -42.17 28.27 19.03
C ALA A 39 -41.74 28.47 20.50
N LEU A 40 -40.45 28.30 20.80
CA LEU A 40 -39.90 28.55 22.14
C LEU A 40 -39.37 29.99 22.21
N HIS A 41 -39.91 30.80 23.12
CA HIS A 41 -39.45 32.18 23.31
C HIS A 41 -38.05 32.24 23.93
N GLU A 42 -37.30 33.31 23.64
CA GLU A 42 -35.98 33.53 24.21
C GLU A 42 -36.06 33.62 25.74
N GLY A 43 -35.31 32.75 26.44
CA GLY A 43 -35.33 32.65 27.90
C GLY A 43 -36.44 31.77 28.50
N GLN A 44 -37.35 31.23 27.69
CA GLN A 44 -38.37 30.29 28.17
C GLN A 44 -37.73 28.93 28.52
N ASP A 45 -38.10 28.38 29.68
CA ASP A 45 -37.64 27.05 30.08
C ASP A 45 -38.22 25.96 29.14
N PRO A 46 -37.37 25.14 28.49
CA PRO A 46 -37.83 24.12 27.55
C PRO A 46 -38.77 23.09 28.17
N ARG A 47 -38.57 22.74 29.45
CA ARG A 47 -39.38 21.72 30.14
C ARG A 47 -40.78 22.26 30.40
N THR A 48 -40.89 23.50 30.90
CA THR A 48 -42.18 24.19 31.06
C THR A 48 -42.94 24.26 29.74
N HIS A 49 -42.30 24.70 28.64
CA HIS A 49 -42.96 24.76 27.33
C HIS A 49 -43.43 23.38 26.85
N TYR A 50 -42.61 22.33 27.04
CA TYR A 50 -43.01 20.97 26.67
C TYR A 50 -44.27 20.52 27.42
N ASP A 51 -44.33 20.77 28.72
CA ASP A 51 -45.46 20.36 29.55
C ASP A 51 -46.74 21.16 29.26
N GLU A 52 -46.62 22.44 28.91
CA GLU A 52 -47.77 23.33 28.62
C GLU A 52 -48.35 23.15 27.20
N SER A 53 -47.51 22.98 26.18
CA SER A 53 -47.95 23.00 24.77
C SER A 53 -47.28 21.94 23.90
N GLY A 54 -45.99 21.67 24.13
CA GLY A 54 -45.20 20.80 23.27
C GLY A 54 -45.67 19.35 23.21
N ARG A 55 -46.07 18.81 24.36
CA ARG A 55 -46.59 17.43 24.48
C ARG A 55 -47.88 17.26 23.69
N ALA A 56 -48.79 18.23 23.76
CA ALA A 56 -50.04 18.22 23.01
C ALA A 56 -49.80 18.36 21.49
N ALA A 57 -48.74 19.07 21.10
CA ALA A 57 -48.30 19.18 19.71
C ALA A 57 -47.54 17.94 19.19
N GLY A 58 -47.36 16.89 20.01
CA GLY A 58 -46.66 15.66 19.63
C GLY A 58 -45.15 15.82 19.48
N LEU A 59 -44.56 16.88 20.03
CA LEU A 59 -43.11 17.07 19.98
C LEU A 59 -42.40 16.04 20.89
N PRO A 60 -41.37 15.32 20.41
CA PRO A 60 -40.71 14.30 21.22
C PRO A 60 -39.84 14.92 22.32
N PRO A 61 -39.94 14.45 23.58
CA PRO A 61 -39.21 15.02 24.72
C PRO A 61 -37.70 14.74 24.70
N ASN A 62 -37.26 13.68 24.04
CA ASN A 62 -35.87 13.29 23.87
C ASN A 62 -35.63 12.69 22.47
N ASP A 63 -34.40 12.27 22.20
CA ASP A 63 -34.01 11.74 20.90
C ASP A 63 -34.52 10.31 20.69
N TYR A 64 -34.56 9.46 21.72
CA TYR A 64 -35.14 8.12 21.65
C TYR A 64 -36.59 8.16 21.16
N ARG A 65 -37.47 8.95 21.78
CA ARG A 65 -38.89 9.03 21.38
C ARG A 65 -39.06 9.55 19.95
N ARG A 66 -38.16 10.43 19.50
CA ARG A 66 -38.12 10.86 18.09
C ARG A 66 -37.70 9.71 17.17
N LEU A 67 -36.63 9.00 17.52
CA LEU A 67 -36.06 7.92 16.71
C LEU A 67 -37.00 6.72 16.65
N ALA A 68 -37.68 6.37 17.73
CA ALA A 68 -38.66 5.29 17.79
C ALA A 68 -39.82 5.49 16.80
N ALA A 69 -40.17 6.75 16.48
CA ALA A 69 -41.16 7.06 15.46
C ALA A 69 -40.63 6.92 14.02
N GLN A 70 -39.31 6.94 13.83
CA GLN A 70 -38.64 6.92 12.51
C GLN A 70 -37.99 5.57 12.18
N VAL A 71 -37.63 4.79 13.20
CA VAL A 71 -36.88 3.53 13.09
C VAL A 71 -37.72 2.43 13.72
N PRO A 72 -38.49 1.65 12.91
CA PRO A 72 -39.46 0.68 13.42
C PRO A 72 -38.88 -0.44 14.30
N ASP A 73 -37.58 -0.72 14.19
CA ASP A 73 -36.89 -1.77 14.94
C ASP A 73 -35.79 -1.24 15.89
N LEU A 74 -35.95 0.01 16.37
CA LEU A 74 -34.97 0.69 17.21
C LEU A 74 -34.58 -0.13 18.45
N ASP A 75 -35.55 -0.66 19.20
CA ASP A 75 -35.30 -1.41 20.44
C ASP A 75 -34.49 -2.67 20.19
N ARG A 76 -34.75 -3.37 19.07
CA ARG A 76 -33.94 -4.51 18.65
C ARG A 76 -32.51 -4.10 18.34
N CYS A 77 -32.32 -2.98 17.63
CA CYS A 77 -30.99 -2.47 17.31
C CYS A 77 -30.20 -2.10 18.57
N LEU A 78 -30.88 -1.46 19.54
CA LEU A 78 -30.29 -1.07 20.82
C LEU A 78 -29.94 -2.31 21.66
N ALA A 79 -30.81 -3.31 21.69
CA ALA A 79 -30.56 -4.58 22.37
C ALA A 79 -29.35 -5.33 21.78
N GLU A 80 -29.14 -5.26 20.46
CA GLU A 80 -27.93 -5.82 19.86
C GLU A 80 -26.68 -5.01 20.24
N LEU A 81 -26.80 -3.68 20.45
CA LEU A 81 -25.67 -2.78 20.70
C LEU A 81 -25.23 -2.73 22.15
N VAL A 82 -26.06 -3.12 23.11
CA VAL A 82 -25.72 -2.99 24.53
C VAL A 82 -24.43 -3.74 24.87
N ALA A 83 -23.50 -3.05 25.51
CA ALA A 83 -22.24 -3.62 26.00
C ALA A 83 -22.15 -3.60 27.53
N ASP A 84 -22.87 -2.67 28.18
CA ASP A 84 -23.00 -2.65 29.63
C ASP A 84 -23.83 -3.83 30.13
N HIS A 85 -23.29 -4.55 31.13
CA HIS A 85 -23.89 -5.78 31.63
C HIS A 85 -25.24 -5.53 32.31
N GLU A 86 -25.35 -4.50 33.17
CA GLU A 86 -26.58 -4.20 33.92
C GLU A 86 -27.70 -3.74 32.97
N LEU A 87 -27.38 -2.84 32.03
CA LEU A 87 -28.31 -2.41 30.99
C LEU A 87 -28.75 -3.57 30.09
N GLY A 88 -27.83 -4.47 29.75
CA GLY A 88 -28.13 -5.66 28.96
C GLY A 88 -29.16 -6.56 29.65
N GLU A 89 -29.00 -6.81 30.95
CA GLU A 89 -29.96 -7.58 31.74
C GLU A 89 -31.33 -6.89 31.86
N MET A 90 -31.35 -5.56 32.00
CA MET A 90 -32.60 -4.78 32.04
C MET A 90 -33.36 -4.88 30.72
N ILE A 91 -32.68 -4.74 29.59
CA ILE A 91 -33.26 -4.88 28.25
C ILE A 91 -33.78 -6.30 28.03
N ALA A 92 -32.99 -7.32 28.40
CA ALA A 92 -33.39 -8.73 28.26
C ALA A 92 -34.63 -9.09 29.10
N ARG A 93 -34.81 -8.46 30.27
CA ARG A 93 -35.99 -8.61 31.13
C ARG A 93 -37.20 -7.79 30.66
N GLY A 94 -37.04 -6.96 29.62
CA GLY A 94 -38.09 -6.07 29.12
C GLY A 94 -38.44 -4.97 30.11
N GLU A 95 -37.47 -4.51 30.91
CA GLU A 95 -37.71 -3.42 31.85
C GLU A 95 -38.13 -2.14 31.11
N PRO A 96 -39.19 -1.44 31.57
CA PRO A 96 -39.61 -0.19 30.97
C PRO A 96 -38.46 0.82 30.90
N GLU A 97 -38.35 1.53 29.77
CA GLU A 97 -37.40 2.63 29.56
C GLU A 97 -35.91 2.23 29.49
N ALA A 98 -35.56 0.94 29.55
CA ALA A 98 -34.17 0.48 29.42
C ALA A 98 -33.55 0.83 28.04
N CYS A 99 -34.29 0.60 26.95
CA CYS A 99 -33.85 1.02 25.61
C CYS A 99 -33.79 2.54 25.46
N GLU A 100 -34.71 3.27 26.12
CA GLU A 100 -34.71 4.73 26.13
C GLU A 100 -33.46 5.28 26.83
N LEU A 101 -33.11 4.71 27.98
CA LEU A 101 -31.89 5.03 28.70
C LEU A 101 -30.64 4.75 27.84
N LEU A 102 -30.52 3.56 27.27
CA LEU A 102 -29.36 3.20 26.44
C LEU A 102 -29.21 4.15 25.25
N CYS A 103 -30.29 4.44 24.52
CA CYS A 103 -30.25 5.36 23.39
C CYS A 103 -29.75 6.76 23.80
N GLU A 104 -30.20 7.26 24.94
CA GLU A 104 -29.81 8.58 25.43
C GLU A 104 -28.39 8.62 25.99
N LEU A 105 -27.89 7.50 26.55
CA LEU A 105 -26.49 7.36 26.96
C LEU A 105 -25.54 7.31 25.75
N ILE A 106 -25.91 6.59 24.67
CA ILE A 106 -25.13 6.58 23.42
C ILE A 106 -25.02 8.00 22.84
N LEU A 107 -26.08 8.79 22.90
CA LEU A 107 -26.10 10.16 22.40
C LEU A 107 -25.33 11.17 23.26
N LEU A 108 -24.79 10.76 24.41
CA LEU A 108 -23.83 11.59 25.16
C LEU A 108 -22.45 11.61 24.49
N GLY A 109 -22.15 10.64 23.63
CA GLY A 109 -20.86 10.51 22.96
C GLY A 109 -19.74 10.01 23.88
N ASP A 110 -18.51 10.18 23.42
CA ASP A 110 -17.30 9.69 24.07
C ASP A 110 -17.08 10.32 25.47
N PRO A 111 -16.70 9.55 26.50
CA PRO A 111 -16.46 8.10 26.52
C PRO A 111 -17.68 7.28 27.00
N VAL A 112 -18.87 7.87 27.10
CA VAL A 112 -20.06 7.16 27.62
C VAL A 112 -20.54 6.13 26.61
N ASP A 113 -20.70 6.52 25.35
CA ASP A 113 -21.22 5.67 24.27
C ASP A 113 -20.46 4.35 24.11
N ALA A 114 -19.13 4.41 24.09
CA ALA A 114 -18.24 3.26 23.96
C ALA A 114 -18.31 2.33 25.17
N ARG A 115 -18.52 2.87 26.38
CA ARG A 115 -18.64 2.06 27.60
C ARG A 115 -19.97 1.32 27.64
N VAL A 116 -21.07 1.98 27.27
CA VAL A 116 -22.42 1.40 27.39
C VAL A 116 -22.84 0.56 26.19
N SER A 117 -22.18 0.73 25.03
CA SER A 117 -22.58 0.10 23.79
C SER A 117 -21.42 -0.27 22.86
N GLY A 118 -21.70 -1.11 21.86
CA GLY A 118 -20.86 -1.36 20.69
C GLY A 118 -20.91 -0.25 19.64
N PHE A 119 -21.41 0.94 19.97
CA PHE A 119 -21.31 2.13 19.13
C PHE A 119 -20.42 3.17 19.82
N SER A 120 -19.59 3.86 19.05
CA SER A 120 -18.80 4.99 19.51
C SER A 120 -18.78 6.05 18.42
N GLU A 121 -19.15 7.28 18.77
CA GLU A 121 -19.14 8.41 17.86
C GLU A 121 -17.71 8.71 17.37
N SER A 122 -16.72 8.63 18.27
CA SER A 122 -15.31 8.86 17.95
C SER A 122 -14.78 7.80 16.99
N TYR A 123 -15.05 6.52 17.25
CA TYR A 123 -14.67 5.42 16.35
C TYR A 123 -15.37 5.52 14.99
N TYR A 124 -16.67 5.80 14.98
CA TYR A 124 -17.45 5.90 13.74
C TYR A 124 -16.95 7.07 12.87
N ARG A 125 -16.61 8.22 13.47
CA ARG A 125 -15.99 9.33 12.75
C ARG A 125 -14.60 8.98 12.23
N ALA A 126 -13.81 8.22 12.99
CA ALA A 126 -12.48 7.76 12.55
C ALA A 126 -12.58 6.79 11.35
N CYS A 127 -13.60 5.93 11.32
CA CYS A 127 -13.90 5.08 10.17
C CYS A 127 -14.48 5.85 8.97
N HIS A 128 -15.18 6.97 9.22
CA HIS A 128 -15.94 7.71 8.23
C HIS A 128 -15.69 9.23 8.32
N PRO A 129 -14.49 9.72 7.95
CA PRO A 129 -14.12 11.13 8.09
C PRO A 129 -14.96 12.07 7.21
N GLY A 130 -15.65 11.56 6.17
CA GLY A 130 -16.49 12.33 5.25
C GLY A 130 -17.93 12.56 5.70
N LEU A 131 -18.25 12.39 6.99
CA LEU A 131 -19.60 12.67 7.50
C LEU A 131 -19.97 14.15 7.35
N PRO A 132 -21.24 14.49 7.02
CA PRO A 132 -21.67 15.88 6.89
C PRO A 132 -21.43 16.68 8.19
N GLU A 133 -21.06 17.95 8.04
CA GLU A 133 -20.89 18.86 9.16
C GLU A 133 -22.21 18.98 9.95
N GLY A 134 -22.15 18.82 11.27
CA GLY A 134 -23.32 18.80 12.15
C GLY A 134 -24.11 17.49 12.19
N ALA A 135 -23.72 16.45 11.44
CA ALA A 135 -24.33 15.13 11.56
C ALA A 135 -24.03 14.49 12.93
N VAL A 136 -25.07 13.91 13.54
CA VAL A 136 -24.96 13.08 14.75
C VAL A 136 -24.65 11.64 14.31
N PRO A 137 -23.44 11.10 14.59
CA PRO A 137 -22.97 9.82 14.08
C PRO A 137 -23.92 8.65 14.32
N PHE A 138 -24.45 8.55 15.54
CA PHE A 138 -25.35 7.46 15.91
C PHE A 138 -26.66 7.51 15.10
N VAL A 139 -27.23 8.71 14.94
CA VAL A 139 -28.45 8.92 14.13
C VAL A 139 -28.18 8.62 12.66
N HIS A 140 -27.05 9.10 12.14
CA HIS A 140 -26.64 8.81 10.76
C HIS A 140 -26.48 7.30 10.52
N TRP A 141 -25.85 6.59 11.45
CA TRP A 141 -25.70 5.14 11.35
C TRP A 141 -27.05 4.42 11.36
N LEU A 142 -27.96 4.78 12.29
CA LEU A 142 -29.31 4.20 12.36
C LEU A 142 -30.09 4.38 11.05
N GLN A 143 -30.02 5.56 10.43
CA GLN A 143 -30.81 5.91 9.25
C GLN A 143 -30.21 5.40 7.93
N HIS A 144 -28.88 5.39 7.84
CA HIS A 144 -28.13 5.11 6.61
C HIS A 144 -27.08 4.02 6.82
N GLY A 145 -26.16 4.23 7.78
CA GLY A 145 -24.96 3.42 7.94
C GLY A 145 -25.21 1.92 8.14
N ARG A 146 -26.27 1.53 8.85
CA ARG A 146 -26.63 0.13 9.08
C ARG A 146 -26.99 -0.59 7.79
N ARG A 147 -27.74 0.05 6.88
CA ARG A 147 -28.09 -0.54 5.57
C ARG A 147 -26.89 -0.58 4.63
N GLU A 148 -25.96 0.35 4.80
CA GLU A 148 -24.72 0.45 4.03
C GLU A 148 -23.61 -0.49 4.54
N GLY A 149 -23.83 -1.21 5.67
CA GLY A 149 -22.81 -2.07 6.27
C GLY A 149 -21.61 -1.30 6.84
N ARG A 150 -21.83 -0.05 7.28
CA ARG A 150 -20.76 0.78 7.87
C ARG A 150 -20.31 0.23 9.21
N ARG A 151 -19.00 0.08 9.36
CA ARG A 151 -18.33 -0.47 10.53
C ARG A 151 -18.57 0.38 11.79
N ILE A 152 -18.76 -0.29 12.92
CA ILE A 152 -18.95 0.28 14.25
C ILE A 152 -18.01 -0.39 15.26
N LEU A 153 -17.99 0.12 16.50
CA LEU A 153 -17.10 -0.38 17.55
C LEU A 153 -17.36 -1.86 17.88
N ARG A 154 -18.61 -2.32 17.75
CA ARG A 154 -18.98 -3.72 17.95
C ARG A 154 -18.18 -4.66 17.05
N ASP A 155 -18.09 -4.34 15.75
CA ASP A 155 -17.38 -5.19 14.77
C ASP A 155 -15.88 -5.33 15.13
N LEU A 156 -15.30 -4.28 15.73
CA LEU A 156 -13.93 -4.31 16.21
C LEU A 156 -13.79 -5.15 17.49
N ARG A 157 -14.72 -5.02 18.45
CA ARG A 157 -14.74 -5.81 19.69
C ARG A 157 -14.99 -7.30 19.44
N GLU A 158 -15.87 -7.64 18.50
CA GLU A 158 -16.09 -9.03 18.07
C GLU A 158 -14.85 -9.65 17.40
N GLY A 159 -13.99 -8.81 16.82
CA GLY A 159 -12.67 -9.20 16.31
C GLY A 159 -11.63 -9.49 17.40
N GLN A 160 -11.87 -9.10 18.65
CA GLN A 160 -10.97 -9.32 19.78
C GLN A 160 -11.46 -10.49 20.62
N GLN A 161 -10.55 -11.37 21.01
CA GLN A 161 -10.84 -12.41 21.99
C GLN A 161 -9.62 -12.74 22.87
N PRO A 162 -9.85 -13.12 24.14
CA PRO A 162 -8.82 -13.73 24.97
C PRO A 162 -8.24 -14.97 24.29
N GLY A 163 -6.94 -15.18 24.46
CA GLY A 163 -6.27 -16.38 23.99
C GLY A 163 -6.37 -17.55 24.97
N GLY A 164 -5.96 -18.73 24.53
CA GLY A 164 -5.92 -19.95 25.34
C GLY A 164 -4.74 -20.02 26.31
N ARG A 165 -3.82 -19.04 26.27
CA ARG A 165 -2.65 -18.97 27.15
C ARG A 165 -2.74 -17.77 28.09
N GLU A 166 -2.30 -17.95 29.33
CA GLU A 166 -2.20 -16.86 30.29
C GLU A 166 -0.86 -16.13 30.14
N ARG A 167 -0.90 -14.79 30.31
CA ARG A 167 0.30 -13.95 30.35
C ARG A 167 1.17 -14.30 31.55
N ARG A 168 2.47 -14.45 31.33
CA ARG A 168 3.46 -14.83 32.35
C ARG A 168 4.39 -13.66 32.67
N PRO A 169 4.38 -13.12 33.90
CA PRO A 169 5.26 -12.02 34.29
C PRO A 169 6.74 -12.33 34.03
N GLY A 170 7.45 -11.40 33.40
CA GLY A 170 8.89 -11.51 33.10
C GLY A 170 9.26 -12.30 31.85
N ARG A 171 8.27 -12.86 31.13
CA ARG A 171 8.49 -13.41 29.79
C ARG A 171 8.36 -12.29 28.76
N ALA A 172 9.22 -12.34 27.74
CA ALA A 172 9.13 -11.39 26.65
C ALA A 172 7.81 -11.57 25.87
N LEU A 173 7.23 -10.44 25.49
CA LEU A 173 5.95 -10.32 24.82
C LEU A 173 6.20 -9.91 23.36
N CYS A 174 5.78 -10.75 22.43
CA CYS A 174 5.90 -10.47 21.01
C CYS A 174 4.53 -10.42 20.32
N MET A 175 4.42 -9.58 19.30
CA MET A 175 3.30 -9.61 18.37
C MET A 175 3.65 -10.46 17.14
N VAL A 176 2.76 -11.35 16.72
CA VAL A 176 2.81 -11.96 15.39
C VAL A 176 1.65 -11.39 14.56
N ALA A 177 1.98 -10.60 13.54
CA ALA A 177 1.00 -9.95 12.67
C ALA A 177 0.85 -10.73 11.35
N LEU A 178 -0.40 -11.03 10.97
CA LEU A 178 -0.74 -11.89 9.83
C LEU A 178 -1.79 -11.24 8.91
N PRO A 179 -1.82 -11.60 7.61
CA PRO A 179 -2.85 -11.09 6.70
C PRO A 179 -4.25 -11.61 7.08
N ASP A 180 -4.34 -12.89 7.43
CA ASP A 180 -5.57 -13.59 7.84
C ASP A 180 -5.25 -14.72 8.84
N LEU A 181 -6.30 -15.38 9.31
CA LEU A 181 -6.24 -16.53 10.22
C LEU A 181 -6.48 -17.87 9.49
N SER A 182 -6.04 -17.97 8.24
CA SER A 182 -6.18 -19.16 7.39
C SER A 182 -4.81 -19.76 7.05
N GLY A 183 -3.83 -18.88 6.83
CA GLY A 183 -2.54 -19.21 6.26
C GLY A 183 -1.55 -20.03 7.13
N PRO A 184 -0.33 -20.24 6.60
CA PRO A 184 0.73 -21.03 7.24
C PRO A 184 1.31 -20.36 8.51
N GLY A 185 0.91 -19.13 8.82
CA GLY A 185 1.36 -18.37 9.99
C GLY A 185 1.14 -19.05 11.34
N LEU A 186 0.24 -20.04 11.43
CA LEU A 186 0.02 -20.77 12.68
C LEU A 186 1.28 -21.46 13.20
N ALA A 187 2.11 -22.02 12.31
CA ALA A 187 3.35 -22.67 12.71
C ALA A 187 4.33 -21.68 13.37
N LEU A 188 4.37 -20.44 12.86
CA LEU A 188 5.18 -19.36 13.43
C LEU A 188 4.67 -18.97 14.82
N VAL A 189 3.36 -18.85 15.01
CA VAL A 189 2.72 -18.55 16.30
C VAL A 189 2.96 -19.66 17.32
N GLN A 190 2.79 -20.92 16.93
CA GLN A 190 3.04 -22.10 17.77
C GLN A 190 4.49 -22.15 18.27
N GLU A 191 5.44 -21.89 17.37
CA GLU A 191 6.86 -21.81 17.73
C GLU A 191 7.14 -20.65 18.69
N ALA A 192 6.61 -19.46 18.40
CA ALA A 192 6.76 -18.28 19.25
C ALA A 192 6.23 -18.54 20.66
N ALA A 193 5.04 -19.11 20.76
CA ALA A 193 4.37 -19.37 22.02
C ALA A 193 5.12 -20.38 22.91
N ALA A 194 5.98 -21.23 22.34
CA ALA A 194 6.86 -22.11 23.12
C ALA A 194 7.86 -21.32 23.98
N GLY A 195 8.29 -20.14 23.53
CA GLY A 195 9.31 -19.31 24.20
C GLY A 195 8.82 -17.97 24.74
N GLN A 196 7.74 -17.40 24.20
CA GLN A 196 7.27 -16.03 24.44
C GLN A 196 5.78 -16.00 24.80
N ASP A 197 5.32 -14.89 25.38
CA ASP A 197 3.91 -14.55 25.36
C ASP A 197 3.59 -13.90 24.02
N VAL A 198 2.49 -14.30 23.39
CA VAL A 198 2.20 -13.97 21.99
C VAL A 198 0.86 -13.26 21.89
N LEU A 199 0.89 -12.04 21.37
CA LEU A 199 -0.27 -11.35 20.83
C LEU A 199 -0.39 -11.70 19.34
N VAL A 200 -1.51 -12.26 18.91
CA VAL A 200 -1.79 -12.47 17.48
C VAL A 200 -2.61 -11.29 16.97
N LEU A 201 -2.11 -10.61 15.95
CA LEU A 201 -2.82 -9.57 15.22
C LEU A 201 -3.08 -10.06 13.79
N ALA A 202 -4.33 -10.06 13.33
CA ALA A 202 -4.68 -10.38 11.95
C ALA A 202 -5.44 -9.22 11.31
N LEU A 203 -5.26 -9.03 9.99
CA LEU A 203 -5.99 -7.98 9.26
C LEU A 203 -7.37 -8.45 8.79
N ALA A 204 -7.56 -9.76 8.67
CA ALA A 204 -8.82 -10.42 8.35
C ALA A 204 -8.99 -11.67 9.21
N ASP A 205 -10.24 -12.12 9.34
CA ASP A 205 -10.56 -13.38 10.00
C ASP A 205 -10.22 -14.58 9.09
N GLY A 206 -10.35 -15.81 9.60
CA GLY A 206 -10.06 -17.03 8.86
C GLY A 206 -10.52 -18.29 9.56
N GLU A 207 -10.59 -19.40 8.83
CA GLU A 207 -11.17 -20.67 9.31
C GLU A 207 -10.41 -21.31 10.47
N ARG A 208 -9.17 -20.88 10.74
CA ARG A 208 -8.33 -21.41 11.81
C ARG A 208 -8.24 -20.50 13.03
N ARG A 209 -9.14 -19.50 13.16
CA ARG A 209 -9.20 -18.54 14.28
C ARG A 209 -8.98 -19.18 15.65
N GLU A 210 -9.71 -20.25 15.97
CA GLU A 210 -9.61 -20.95 17.26
C GLU A 210 -8.23 -21.59 17.48
N ALA A 211 -7.60 -22.11 16.43
CA ALA A 211 -6.26 -22.68 16.51
C ALA A 211 -5.21 -21.60 16.80
N PHE A 212 -5.36 -20.41 16.23
CA PHE A 212 -4.49 -19.27 16.57
C PHE A 212 -4.73 -18.77 17.99
N ALA A 213 -5.99 -18.62 18.39
CA ALA A 213 -6.34 -18.16 19.73
C ALA A 213 -5.81 -19.09 20.83
N ALA A 214 -5.85 -20.41 20.61
CA ALA A 214 -5.32 -21.40 21.55
C ALA A 214 -3.83 -21.21 21.88
N GLU A 215 -3.06 -20.56 20.98
CA GLU A 215 -1.62 -20.38 21.11
C GLU A 215 -1.21 -18.99 21.59
N ALA A 216 -2.16 -18.04 21.63
CA ALA A 216 -1.93 -16.64 22.00
C ALA A 216 -2.37 -16.35 23.44
N ILE A 217 -1.92 -15.21 23.98
CA ILE A 217 -2.54 -14.60 25.17
C ILE A 217 -3.78 -13.79 24.80
N GLU A 218 -3.82 -13.30 23.57
CA GLU A 218 -4.87 -12.47 23.02
C GLU A 218 -4.81 -12.55 21.50
N LEU A 219 -5.97 -12.56 20.85
CA LEU A 219 -6.11 -12.51 19.41
C LEU A 219 -6.95 -11.29 19.02
N ILE A 220 -6.47 -10.49 18.08
CA ILE A 220 -7.14 -9.29 17.58
C ILE A 220 -7.22 -9.34 16.06
N VAL A 221 -8.44 -9.22 15.53
CA VAL A 221 -8.69 -8.98 14.10
C VAL A 221 -8.97 -7.50 13.89
N ALA A 222 -8.02 -6.78 13.29
CA ALA A 222 -8.09 -5.34 13.04
C ALA A 222 -7.60 -5.00 11.62
N PRO A 223 -8.50 -4.71 10.67
CA PRO A 223 -8.14 -4.35 9.29
C PRO A 223 -7.29 -3.07 9.17
N GLU A 224 -7.44 -2.11 10.10
CA GLU A 224 -6.68 -0.86 10.09
C GLU A 224 -5.99 -0.64 11.46
N PRO A 225 -4.90 -1.38 11.77
CA PRO A 225 -4.33 -1.40 13.12
C PRO A 225 -3.96 -0.03 13.69
N LEU A 226 -3.43 0.88 12.86
CA LEU A 226 -3.06 2.23 13.30
C LEU A 226 -4.24 3.00 13.91
N ARG A 227 -5.46 2.79 13.40
CA ARG A 227 -6.69 3.42 13.90
C ARG A 227 -7.36 2.54 14.93
N ASP A 228 -7.58 1.28 14.58
CA ASP A 228 -8.47 0.37 15.30
C ASP A 228 -7.94 0.06 16.71
N LEU A 229 -6.62 -0.11 16.88
CA LEU A 229 -6.03 -0.47 18.17
C LEU A 229 -6.14 0.63 19.23
N ASP A 230 -6.37 1.89 18.84
CA ASP A 230 -6.61 2.99 19.79
C ASP A 230 -7.98 2.90 20.49
N PHE A 231 -8.89 2.07 19.98
CA PHE A 231 -10.25 1.89 20.50
C PHE A 231 -10.46 0.55 21.21
N LEU A 232 -9.39 -0.23 21.40
CA LEU A 232 -9.41 -1.49 22.12
C LEU A 232 -8.72 -1.37 23.46
N GLU A 233 -9.31 -2.00 24.48
CA GLU A 233 -8.62 -2.29 25.73
C GLU A 233 -7.93 -3.64 25.57
N SER A 234 -6.60 -3.68 25.63
CA SER A 234 -5.82 -4.90 25.42
C SER A 234 -4.69 -5.01 26.43
N GLU A 235 -4.49 -6.22 26.96
CA GLU A 235 -3.37 -6.53 27.84
C GLU A 235 -2.06 -6.74 27.06
N GLY A 236 -2.16 -7.14 25.78
CA GLY A 236 -1.04 -7.48 24.91
C GLY A 236 -0.44 -6.32 24.11
N LEU A 237 -1.15 -5.21 23.94
CA LEU A 237 -0.62 -4.06 23.20
C LEU A 237 0.44 -3.27 24.00
N GLY A 238 0.31 -3.24 25.33
CA GLY A 238 1.25 -2.56 26.22
C GLY A 238 2.49 -3.40 26.54
N GLY A 239 3.67 -2.91 26.15
CA GLY A 239 4.96 -3.52 26.50
C GLY A 239 5.42 -4.61 25.53
N LEU A 240 5.10 -4.47 24.24
CA LEU A 240 5.66 -5.31 23.18
C LEU A 240 7.17 -5.13 23.09
N ASP A 241 7.93 -6.22 23.18
CA ASP A 241 9.39 -6.21 23.02
C ASP A 241 9.79 -6.18 21.54
N LEU A 242 9.03 -6.89 20.70
CA LEU A 242 9.21 -6.96 19.25
C LEU A 242 7.95 -7.44 18.54
N ALA A 243 7.94 -7.33 17.21
CA ALA A 243 6.93 -7.94 16.37
C ALA A 243 7.52 -8.70 15.16
N VAL A 244 6.77 -9.69 14.67
CA VAL A 244 7.05 -10.38 13.41
C VAL A 244 5.83 -10.26 12.51
N LEU A 245 6.00 -9.59 11.37
CA LEU A 245 5.02 -9.57 10.29
C LEU A 245 5.25 -10.81 9.43
N GLY A 246 4.29 -11.73 9.42
CA GLY A 246 4.42 -13.02 8.74
C GLY A 246 4.41 -12.93 7.22
N ALA A 247 3.99 -11.79 6.66
CA ALA A 247 4.03 -11.51 5.22
C ALA A 247 4.07 -10.00 4.95
N VAL A 248 4.32 -9.63 3.69
CA VAL A 248 4.29 -8.22 3.22
C VAL A 248 2.87 -7.64 3.33
N GLU A 249 1.86 -8.48 3.15
CA GLU A 249 0.44 -8.12 3.25
C GLU A 249 0.07 -7.67 4.67
N SER A 250 0.84 -8.05 5.70
CA SER A 250 0.68 -7.62 7.10
C SER A 250 1.23 -6.21 7.37
N LEU A 251 1.77 -5.51 6.36
CA LEU A 251 2.33 -4.15 6.49
C LEU A 251 1.41 -3.12 7.19
N PRO A 252 0.06 -3.14 7.06
CA PRO A 252 -0.79 -2.24 7.85
C PRO A 252 -0.50 -2.25 9.36
N ALA A 253 -0.04 -3.37 9.94
CA ALA A 253 0.41 -3.44 11.33
C ALA A 253 1.69 -2.62 11.61
N ALA A 254 2.59 -2.50 10.63
CA ALA A 254 3.83 -1.73 10.76
C ALA A 254 3.58 -0.26 11.10
N ARG A 255 2.46 0.32 10.66
CA ARG A 255 2.08 1.70 11.02
C ARG A 255 1.90 1.86 12.53
N TYR A 256 1.20 0.93 13.17
CA TYR A 256 1.05 0.94 14.62
C TYR A 256 2.42 0.74 15.30
N LEU A 257 3.18 -0.28 14.87
CA LEU A 257 4.48 -0.61 15.45
C LEU A 257 5.50 0.55 15.35
N VAL A 258 5.54 1.25 14.22
CA VAL A 258 6.40 2.43 14.03
C VAL A 258 5.99 3.59 14.93
N ARG A 259 4.68 3.83 15.09
CA ARG A 259 4.17 4.87 16.01
C ARG A 259 4.54 4.56 17.46
N GLU A 260 4.42 3.31 17.88
CA GLU A 260 4.73 2.86 19.24
C GLU A 260 6.23 2.60 19.48
N GLY A 261 7.07 2.71 18.45
CA GLY A 261 8.51 2.43 18.57
C GLY A 261 8.86 0.95 18.78
N VAL A 262 7.98 0.03 18.39
CA VAL A 262 8.20 -1.41 18.52
C VAL A 262 9.04 -1.93 17.34
N PRO A 263 10.21 -2.54 17.60
CA PRO A 263 11.05 -3.08 16.53
C PRO A 263 10.40 -4.31 15.91
N HIS A 264 10.52 -4.48 14.60
CA HIS A 264 9.89 -5.59 13.90
C HIS A 264 10.68 -6.15 12.74
N ALA A 265 10.50 -7.45 12.54
CA ALA A 265 10.92 -8.16 11.34
C ALA A 265 9.73 -8.38 10.40
N THR A 266 9.97 -8.39 9.10
CA THR A 266 8.95 -8.68 8.09
C THR A 266 9.41 -9.81 7.17
N CYS A 267 8.63 -10.88 7.12
CA CYS A 267 8.84 -11.99 6.20
C CYS A 267 8.37 -11.61 4.79
N VAL A 268 9.19 -11.88 3.79
CA VAL A 268 8.95 -11.57 2.39
C VAL A 268 8.90 -12.85 1.58
N GLY A 269 7.68 -13.23 1.17
CA GLY A 269 7.42 -14.40 0.33
C GLY A 269 6.88 -14.02 -1.05
N ALA A 270 7.34 -12.89 -1.62
CA ALA A 270 6.88 -12.37 -2.90
C ALA A 270 8.02 -11.69 -3.66
N PHE A 271 7.95 -11.66 -4.99
CA PHE A 271 8.82 -10.81 -5.80
C PHE A 271 8.43 -9.33 -5.63
N PRO A 272 9.36 -8.37 -5.74
CA PRO A 272 9.03 -6.96 -5.53
C PRO A 272 8.00 -6.45 -6.55
N GLU A 273 7.98 -6.99 -7.77
CA GLU A 273 7.01 -6.65 -8.82
C GLU A 273 5.60 -7.18 -8.56
N THR A 274 5.48 -8.30 -7.84
CA THR A 274 4.19 -8.94 -7.56
C THR A 274 3.50 -8.34 -6.35
N VAL A 275 4.22 -7.60 -5.51
CA VAL A 275 3.65 -6.90 -4.35
C VAL A 275 2.78 -5.73 -4.81
N GLN A 276 1.48 -5.82 -4.54
CA GLN A 276 0.51 -4.78 -4.87
C GLN A 276 -0.25 -4.26 -3.64
N PRO A 277 -0.56 -2.96 -3.59
CA PRO A 277 0.00 -1.89 -4.44
C PRO A 277 1.52 -1.72 -4.25
N ALA A 278 2.23 -1.28 -5.29
CA ALA A 278 3.71 -1.22 -5.33
C ALA A 278 4.39 -0.46 -4.18
N HIS A 279 3.69 0.48 -3.52
CA HIS A 279 4.23 1.18 -2.35
C HIS A 279 4.44 0.27 -1.14
N ARG A 280 3.74 -0.88 -1.05
CA ARG A 280 3.90 -1.82 0.06
C ARG A 280 5.34 -2.38 0.11
N ALA A 281 5.90 -2.75 -1.04
CA ALA A 281 7.28 -3.23 -1.11
C ALA A 281 8.28 -2.17 -0.62
N HIS A 282 8.07 -0.90 -1.00
CA HIS A 282 8.90 0.22 -0.56
C HIS A 282 8.78 0.45 0.95
N PHE A 283 7.57 0.45 1.50
CA PHE A 283 7.36 0.63 2.94
C PHE A 283 7.91 -0.54 3.77
N THR A 284 7.81 -1.78 3.29
CA THR A 284 8.50 -2.92 3.92
C THR A 284 10.01 -2.67 3.98
N ALA A 285 10.63 -2.31 2.86
CA ALA A 285 12.08 -2.02 2.82
C ALA A 285 12.48 -0.86 3.75
N LEU A 286 11.65 0.18 3.83
CA LEU A 286 11.93 1.39 4.59
C LEU A 286 11.74 1.22 6.10
N PHE A 287 10.75 0.45 6.55
CA PHE A 287 10.33 0.47 7.96
C PHE A 287 10.60 -0.82 8.74
N SER A 288 10.96 -1.92 8.08
CA SER A 288 11.40 -3.12 8.78
C SER A 288 12.80 -2.93 9.37
N ASP A 289 12.97 -3.30 10.65
CA ASP A 289 14.29 -3.37 11.29
C ASP A 289 15.09 -4.57 10.77
N LEU A 290 14.38 -5.61 10.32
CA LEU A 290 14.94 -6.76 9.62
C LEU A 290 13.97 -7.26 8.54
N THR A 291 14.43 -7.40 7.30
CA THR A 291 13.67 -8.07 6.23
C THR A 291 14.12 -9.52 6.10
N VAL A 292 13.19 -10.46 6.14
CA VAL A 292 13.47 -11.90 6.18
C VAL A 292 13.02 -12.54 4.87
N PHE A 293 13.96 -13.16 4.16
CA PHE A 293 13.71 -13.88 2.91
C PHE A 293 13.78 -15.39 3.13
N PRO A 294 13.03 -16.20 2.39
CA PRO A 294 13.11 -17.66 2.48
C PRO A 294 14.35 -18.24 1.79
N SER A 295 14.99 -17.47 0.90
CA SER A 295 16.15 -17.89 0.10
C SER A 295 17.06 -16.72 -0.29
N GLU A 296 18.25 -17.04 -0.79
CA GLU A 296 19.17 -16.05 -1.34
C GLU A 296 18.72 -15.57 -2.73
N ALA A 297 18.15 -16.46 -3.54
CA ALA A 297 17.58 -16.12 -4.84
C ALA A 297 16.51 -15.01 -4.72
N LEU A 298 15.55 -15.15 -3.81
CA LEU A 298 14.50 -14.13 -3.66
C LEU A 298 15.05 -12.83 -3.06
N ARG A 299 16.04 -12.93 -2.16
CA ARG A 299 16.73 -11.75 -1.59
C ARG A 299 17.46 -10.95 -2.66
N ALA A 300 18.08 -11.62 -3.64
CA ALA A 300 18.78 -11.00 -4.75
C ALA A 300 17.81 -10.20 -5.66
N GLU A 301 16.59 -10.68 -5.88
CA GLU A 301 15.56 -9.95 -6.65
C GLU A 301 15.15 -8.63 -5.96
N TRP A 302 15.15 -8.59 -4.64
CA TRP A 302 14.85 -7.38 -3.87
C TRP A 302 16.04 -6.43 -3.74
N ALA A 303 17.28 -6.92 -3.84
CA ALA A 303 18.49 -6.17 -3.56
C ALA A 303 18.57 -4.82 -4.31
N PRO A 304 18.27 -4.71 -5.62
CA PRO A 304 18.34 -3.43 -6.33
C PRO A 304 17.41 -2.36 -5.75
N MET A 305 16.20 -2.74 -5.32
CA MET A 305 15.24 -1.81 -4.71
C MET A 305 15.67 -1.47 -3.28
N LEU A 306 16.13 -2.45 -2.51
CA LEU A 306 16.64 -2.26 -1.16
C LEU A 306 17.81 -1.27 -1.16
N GLU A 307 18.77 -1.49 -2.04
CA GLU A 307 19.93 -0.62 -2.21
C GLU A 307 19.51 0.80 -2.59
N ASP A 308 18.60 0.99 -3.57
CA ASP A 308 18.08 2.31 -3.96
C ASP A 308 17.50 3.09 -2.76
N LEU A 309 16.89 2.38 -1.81
CA LEU A 309 16.31 2.94 -0.58
C LEU A 309 17.30 3.09 0.58
N GLY A 310 18.59 2.83 0.35
CA GLY A 310 19.64 2.91 1.39
C GLY A 310 19.60 1.79 2.40
N VAL A 311 19.05 0.63 2.02
CA VAL A 311 19.11 -0.57 2.85
C VAL A 311 20.47 -1.24 2.69
N ASP A 312 21.13 -1.51 3.81
CA ASP A 312 22.31 -2.37 3.81
C ASP A 312 21.82 -3.81 3.74
N VAL A 313 21.89 -4.41 2.55
CA VAL A 313 21.35 -5.74 2.27
C VAL A 313 22.01 -6.81 3.15
N ALA A 314 23.28 -6.69 3.53
CA ALA A 314 23.94 -7.68 4.38
C ALA A 314 23.56 -7.53 5.86
N ARG A 315 23.40 -6.30 6.33
CA ARG A 315 23.11 -5.99 7.73
C ARG A 315 21.62 -6.09 8.06
N ASP A 316 20.76 -5.55 7.20
CA ASP A 316 19.34 -5.31 7.45
C ASP A 316 18.42 -6.41 6.91
N THR A 317 18.99 -7.43 6.28
CA THR A 317 18.22 -8.58 5.77
C THR A 317 18.82 -9.90 6.23
N CYS A 318 18.04 -10.97 6.17
CA CYS A 318 18.55 -12.31 6.36
C CYS A 318 17.75 -13.35 5.58
N VAL A 319 18.35 -14.54 5.43
CA VAL A 319 17.67 -15.71 4.86
C VAL A 319 17.29 -16.67 5.99
N VAL A 320 16.01 -17.01 6.08
CA VAL A 320 15.44 -18.01 6.97
C VAL A 320 14.45 -18.85 6.17
N ALA A 321 14.89 -20.01 5.71
CA ALA A 321 14.04 -20.92 4.95
C ALA A 321 12.96 -21.53 5.87
N PRO A 322 11.67 -21.41 5.53
CA PRO A 322 10.58 -22.00 6.32
C PRO A 322 10.58 -23.54 6.24
N ARG A 323 11.11 -24.10 5.15
CA ARG A 323 11.26 -25.53 4.90
C ARG A 323 12.60 -25.80 4.23
N VAL A 324 13.08 -27.03 4.38
CA VAL A 324 14.29 -27.52 3.73
C VAL A 324 13.89 -28.65 2.78
N LEU A 325 14.46 -28.65 1.57
CA LEU A 325 14.25 -29.75 0.63
C LEU A 325 14.86 -31.02 1.19
N ALA A 326 14.02 -32.04 1.34
CA ALA A 326 14.42 -33.34 1.86
C ALA A 326 13.81 -34.44 1.00
N GLN A 327 14.65 -35.36 0.55
CA GLN A 327 14.25 -36.47 -0.30
C GLN A 327 13.60 -37.56 0.55
N GLY A 328 12.37 -37.92 0.20
CA GLY A 328 11.63 -39.00 0.83
C GLY A 328 11.15 -40.03 -0.19
N GLY A 329 9.96 -40.58 0.05
CA GLY A 329 9.39 -41.63 -0.77
C GLY A 329 8.06 -42.13 -0.26
N VAL A 330 7.40 -42.96 -1.06
CA VAL A 330 6.05 -43.47 -0.77
C VAL A 330 6.07 -44.99 -0.70
N ALA A 331 5.51 -45.57 0.35
CA ALA A 331 5.39 -47.02 0.49
C ALA A 331 4.53 -47.62 -0.65
N ALA A 332 4.79 -48.88 -1.02
CA ALA A 332 4.12 -49.54 -2.15
C ALA A 332 2.58 -49.55 -2.06
N GLU A 333 2.04 -49.84 -0.87
CA GLU A 333 0.59 -49.85 -0.63
C GLU A 333 -0.03 -48.47 -0.81
N ALA A 334 0.60 -47.43 -0.24
CA ALA A 334 0.15 -46.05 -0.36
C ALA A 334 0.22 -45.54 -1.81
N LEU A 335 1.27 -45.90 -2.55
CA LEU A 335 1.41 -45.54 -3.96
C LEU A 335 0.32 -46.22 -4.83
N GLY A 336 0.05 -47.50 -4.58
CA GLY A 336 -1.02 -48.23 -5.27
C GLY A 336 -2.40 -47.64 -4.98
N ALA A 337 -2.71 -47.37 -3.71
CA ALA A 337 -3.97 -46.76 -3.30
C ALA A 337 -4.16 -45.36 -3.90
N ALA A 338 -3.10 -44.54 -3.90
CA ALA A 338 -3.06 -43.22 -4.49
C ALA A 338 -3.36 -43.26 -6.01
N ARG A 339 -2.71 -44.16 -6.76
CA ARG A 339 -2.97 -44.34 -8.20
C ARG A 339 -4.40 -44.79 -8.48
N ALA A 340 -4.93 -45.76 -7.72
CA ALA A 340 -6.31 -46.20 -7.87
C ALA A 340 -7.32 -45.07 -7.57
N ARG A 341 -7.03 -44.20 -6.59
CA ARG A 341 -7.85 -43.02 -6.30
C ARG A 341 -7.76 -42.00 -7.43
N LEU A 342 -6.57 -41.69 -7.92
CA LEU A 342 -6.38 -40.76 -9.03
C LEU A 342 -7.11 -41.25 -10.30
N SER A 343 -7.11 -42.56 -10.57
CA SER A 343 -7.89 -43.14 -11.68
C SER A 343 -9.38 -42.85 -11.56
N ARG A 344 -9.94 -42.92 -10.35
CA ARG A 344 -11.36 -42.59 -10.10
C ARG A 344 -11.64 -41.10 -10.26
N LEU A 345 -10.74 -40.23 -9.81
CA LEU A 345 -10.91 -38.78 -9.89
C LEU A 345 -10.83 -38.26 -11.33
N THR A 346 -9.90 -38.81 -12.12
CA THR A 346 -9.63 -38.36 -13.49
C THR A 346 -10.44 -39.11 -14.54
N GLY A 347 -10.97 -40.29 -14.21
CA GLY A 347 -11.60 -41.20 -15.17
C GLY A 347 -10.61 -41.88 -16.14
N ALA A 348 -9.30 -41.73 -15.92
CA ALA A 348 -8.24 -42.28 -16.75
C ALA A 348 -7.41 -43.32 -15.99
N ASP A 349 -6.86 -44.33 -16.68
CA ASP A 349 -6.00 -45.34 -16.03
C ASP A 349 -4.69 -44.72 -15.52
N CYS A 350 -4.55 -44.55 -14.21
CA CYS A 350 -3.33 -44.04 -13.60
C CYS A 350 -2.43 -45.17 -13.05
N GLU A 351 -2.78 -46.44 -13.21
CA GLU A 351 -1.96 -47.58 -12.73
C GLU A 351 -0.87 -47.94 -13.74
N GLY A 352 -1.21 -47.94 -15.04
CA GLY A 352 -0.30 -48.25 -16.14
C GLY A 352 0.47 -47.04 -16.69
N ARG A 353 -0.06 -45.82 -16.51
CA ARG A 353 0.42 -44.60 -17.19
C ARG A 353 1.42 -43.80 -16.36
N ARG A 354 2.27 -43.02 -17.04
CA ARG A 354 3.10 -42.00 -16.35
C ARG A 354 2.21 -40.84 -15.93
N VAL A 355 2.37 -40.34 -14.71
CA VAL A 355 1.62 -39.19 -14.19
C VAL A 355 2.56 -38.01 -13.94
N VAL A 356 2.33 -36.88 -14.60
CA VAL A 356 3.02 -35.61 -14.33
C VAL A 356 2.06 -34.67 -13.61
N LEU A 357 2.48 -34.17 -12.46
CA LEU A 357 1.68 -33.24 -11.66
C LEU A 357 2.20 -31.81 -11.82
N GLY A 358 1.30 -30.85 -12.00
CA GLY A 358 1.53 -29.44 -11.70
C GLY A 358 0.62 -29.03 -10.56
N ALA A 359 1.03 -28.06 -9.74
CA ALA A 359 0.16 -27.56 -8.68
C ALA A 359 0.32 -26.06 -8.46
N GLY A 360 -0.75 -25.43 -7.98
CA GLY A 360 -0.82 -24.02 -7.65
C GLY A 360 -2.05 -23.33 -8.24
N PRO A 361 -2.25 -22.03 -7.92
CA PRO A 361 -3.37 -21.25 -8.45
C PRO A 361 -3.39 -21.28 -9.98
N VAL A 362 -4.56 -21.50 -10.57
CA VAL A 362 -4.72 -21.46 -12.03
C VAL A 362 -4.52 -20.02 -12.51
N GLY A 363 -3.47 -19.78 -13.31
CA GLY A 363 -3.15 -18.43 -13.76
C GLY A 363 -1.85 -18.29 -14.54
N TRP A 364 -1.60 -17.06 -15.02
CA TRP A 364 -0.38 -16.71 -15.74
C TRP A 364 0.90 -16.92 -14.92
N ALA A 365 0.87 -16.59 -13.62
CA ALA A 365 2.04 -16.67 -12.74
C ALA A 365 2.51 -18.13 -12.54
N ALA A 366 1.58 -19.04 -12.24
CA ALA A 366 1.86 -20.46 -12.06
C ALA A 366 2.16 -21.18 -13.39
N GLY A 367 1.82 -20.59 -14.53
CA GLY A 367 2.12 -21.13 -15.85
C GLY A 367 1.25 -22.33 -16.23
N THR A 368 -0.01 -22.36 -15.81
CA THR A 368 -0.94 -23.45 -16.16
C THR A 368 -1.08 -23.64 -17.67
N ASP A 369 -1.01 -22.56 -18.45
CA ASP A 369 -0.99 -22.61 -19.92
C ASP A 369 0.25 -23.34 -20.47
N LEU A 370 1.43 -23.08 -19.88
CA LEU A 370 2.69 -23.73 -20.24
C LEU A 370 2.68 -25.22 -19.87
N PHE A 371 2.04 -25.58 -18.75
CA PHE A 371 1.77 -26.97 -18.37
C PHE A 371 0.97 -27.70 -19.47
N VAL A 372 -0.14 -27.11 -19.91
CA VAL A 372 -1.00 -27.67 -20.95
C VAL A 372 -0.29 -27.75 -22.30
N LEU A 373 0.52 -26.74 -22.69
CA LEU A 373 1.33 -26.78 -23.91
C LEU A 373 2.36 -27.92 -23.87
N THR A 374 2.98 -28.14 -22.71
CA THR A 374 3.94 -29.23 -22.50
C THR A 374 3.26 -30.58 -22.62
N ALA A 375 2.06 -30.72 -22.06
CA ALA A 375 1.26 -31.94 -22.21
C ALA A 375 0.87 -32.24 -23.67
N GLN A 376 0.53 -31.22 -24.45
CA GLN A 376 0.29 -31.34 -25.89
C GLN A 376 1.56 -31.76 -26.65
N ALA A 377 2.70 -31.18 -26.28
CA ALA A 377 4.00 -31.53 -26.87
C ALA A 377 4.40 -32.98 -26.55
N ALA A 378 4.07 -33.47 -25.35
CA ALA A 378 4.26 -34.85 -24.93
C ALA A 378 3.36 -35.82 -25.72
N ALA A 379 2.08 -35.47 -25.90
CA ALA A 379 1.14 -36.28 -26.67
C ALA A 379 1.61 -36.49 -28.12
N ARG A 380 2.17 -35.46 -28.76
CA ARG A 380 2.73 -35.55 -30.13
C ARG A 380 3.95 -36.47 -30.24
N ARG A 381 4.70 -36.66 -29.15
CA ARG A 381 5.83 -37.60 -29.07
C ARG A 381 5.37 -39.06 -28.89
N GLY A 382 4.07 -39.32 -28.80
CA GLY A 382 3.49 -40.66 -28.77
C GLY A 382 3.67 -41.40 -27.44
N GLN A 383 3.98 -40.70 -26.34
CA GLN A 383 4.09 -41.31 -25.02
C GLN A 383 2.78 -41.23 -24.23
N ASP A 384 2.42 -42.32 -23.58
CA ASP A 384 1.19 -42.42 -22.79
C ASP A 384 1.37 -41.82 -21.38
N THR A 385 1.35 -40.49 -21.31
CA THR A 385 1.53 -39.71 -20.07
C THR A 385 0.28 -38.87 -19.78
N LEU A 386 -0.21 -38.96 -18.53
CA LEU A 386 -1.29 -38.14 -18.00
C LEU A 386 -0.72 -36.93 -17.27
N PHE A 387 -1.16 -35.74 -17.65
CA PHE A 387 -0.82 -34.49 -16.98
C PHE A 387 -1.99 -34.07 -16.08
N VAL A 388 -1.73 -33.88 -14.80
CA VAL A 388 -2.73 -33.47 -13.80
C VAL A 388 -2.30 -32.13 -13.23
N TRP A 389 -3.16 -31.12 -13.31
CA TRP A 389 -2.99 -29.87 -12.58
C TRP A 389 -3.85 -29.91 -11.32
N LEU A 390 -3.26 -29.68 -10.16
CA LEU A 390 -3.96 -29.57 -8.88
C LEU A 390 -4.00 -28.11 -8.43
N GLY A 391 -5.19 -27.52 -8.39
CA GLY A 391 -5.33 -26.14 -7.92
C GLY A 391 -6.68 -25.50 -8.23
N ASP A 392 -7.02 -24.50 -7.44
CA ASP A 392 -8.25 -23.73 -7.59
C ASP A 392 -8.09 -22.56 -8.58
N GLY A 393 -9.20 -21.89 -8.88
CA GLY A 393 -9.20 -20.68 -9.71
C GLY A 393 -9.49 -20.90 -11.20
N ALA A 394 -9.81 -22.13 -11.61
CA ALA A 394 -10.27 -22.41 -12.97
C ALA A 394 -11.65 -21.74 -13.22
N ASN A 395 -11.64 -20.53 -13.75
CA ASN A 395 -12.84 -19.77 -14.08
C ASN A 395 -12.94 -19.54 -15.59
N HIS A 396 -13.77 -20.30 -16.29
CA HIS A 396 -13.96 -20.18 -17.75
C HIS A 396 -14.58 -18.84 -18.19
N GLU A 397 -15.11 -18.03 -17.28
CA GLU A 397 -15.62 -16.69 -17.55
C GLU A 397 -14.56 -15.59 -17.35
N ASP A 398 -13.40 -15.93 -16.78
CA ASP A 398 -12.30 -14.99 -16.64
C ASP A 398 -11.70 -14.63 -18.02
N ALA A 399 -11.99 -13.41 -18.46
CA ALA A 399 -11.49 -12.87 -19.71
C ALA A 399 -9.98 -12.64 -19.72
N ALA A 400 -9.31 -12.57 -18.57
CA ALA A 400 -7.86 -12.33 -18.49
C ALA A 400 -7.04 -13.61 -18.71
N PHE A 401 -7.55 -14.79 -18.32
CA PHE A 401 -6.84 -16.05 -18.46
C PHE A 401 -7.77 -17.22 -18.78
N GLY A 402 -8.81 -17.42 -17.98
CA GLY A 402 -9.61 -18.65 -17.99
C GLY A 402 -10.28 -18.98 -19.33
N VAL A 403 -10.78 -17.99 -20.08
CA VAL A 403 -11.35 -18.20 -21.42
C VAL A 403 -10.32 -18.81 -22.39
N PHE A 404 -9.06 -18.36 -22.31
CA PHE A 404 -7.98 -18.85 -23.17
C PHE A 404 -7.50 -20.23 -22.74
N LEU A 405 -7.39 -20.46 -21.43
CA LEU A 405 -7.06 -21.78 -20.88
C LEU A 405 -8.11 -22.82 -21.27
N GLU A 406 -9.40 -22.50 -21.14
CA GLU A 406 -10.50 -23.39 -21.52
C GLU A 406 -10.42 -23.79 -23.01
N ARG A 407 -10.12 -22.83 -23.90
CA ARG A 407 -9.88 -23.11 -25.32
C ARG A 407 -8.70 -24.05 -25.52
N GLN A 408 -7.63 -23.87 -24.74
CA GLN A 408 -6.42 -24.68 -24.83
C GLN A 408 -6.64 -26.10 -24.31
N LEU A 409 -7.34 -26.27 -23.18
CA LEU A 409 -7.71 -27.56 -22.60
C LEU A 409 -8.56 -28.38 -23.58
N ARG A 410 -9.58 -27.77 -24.19
CA ARG A 410 -10.39 -28.42 -25.25
C ARG A 410 -9.56 -28.90 -26.44
N SER A 411 -8.44 -28.24 -26.72
CA SER A 411 -7.53 -28.57 -27.82
C SER A 411 -6.43 -29.56 -27.42
N ALA A 412 -6.23 -29.80 -26.12
CA ALA A 412 -5.16 -30.66 -25.61
C ALA A 412 -5.45 -32.16 -25.75
N GLY A 413 -6.70 -32.56 -26.00
CA GLY A 413 -7.10 -33.96 -26.02
C GLY A 413 -7.37 -34.50 -24.60
N GLY A 414 -7.34 -35.83 -24.43
CA GLY A 414 -7.70 -36.50 -23.16
C GLY A 414 -6.54 -36.78 -22.20
N ASN A 415 -5.35 -36.20 -22.41
CA ASN A 415 -4.17 -36.46 -21.59
C ASN A 415 -3.87 -35.35 -20.56
N VAL A 416 -4.79 -34.40 -20.36
CA VAL A 416 -4.70 -33.34 -19.37
C VAL A 416 -5.96 -33.32 -18.51
N CYS A 417 -5.80 -33.18 -17.19
CA CYS A 417 -6.89 -33.01 -16.24
C CYS A 417 -6.56 -31.86 -15.27
N VAL A 418 -7.57 -31.09 -14.88
CA VAL A 418 -7.46 -30.06 -13.84
C VAL A 418 -8.38 -30.48 -12.69
N LEU A 419 -7.82 -30.62 -11.49
CA LEU A 419 -8.53 -30.99 -10.27
C LEU A 419 -8.46 -29.81 -9.27
N PRO A 420 -9.56 -29.50 -8.56
CA PRO A 420 -9.52 -28.52 -7.47
C PRO A 420 -8.72 -29.05 -6.28
N ASN A 421 -8.29 -28.16 -5.39
CA ASN A 421 -7.70 -28.57 -4.12
C ASN A 421 -8.77 -29.21 -3.21
N GLY A 422 -8.37 -30.11 -2.32
CA GLY A 422 -9.28 -30.74 -1.37
C GLY A 422 -8.70 -31.90 -0.57
N GLU A 423 -9.58 -32.78 -0.10
CA GLU A 423 -9.22 -33.90 0.80
C GLU A 423 -8.30 -34.97 0.16
N HIS A 424 -8.00 -34.86 -1.13
CA HIS A 424 -7.24 -35.86 -1.89
C HIS A 424 -5.89 -35.36 -2.42
N ASP A 425 -5.49 -34.13 -2.08
CA ASP A 425 -4.25 -33.50 -2.59
C ASP A 425 -3.01 -34.35 -2.34
N ALA A 426 -2.89 -34.89 -1.12
CA ALA A 426 -1.80 -35.77 -0.73
C ALA A 426 -1.77 -37.07 -1.56
N ASP A 427 -2.93 -37.62 -1.93
CA ASP A 427 -3.01 -38.83 -2.75
C ASP A 427 -2.65 -38.52 -4.22
N VAL A 428 -3.08 -37.38 -4.75
CA VAL A 428 -2.69 -36.92 -6.10
C VAL A 428 -1.17 -36.76 -6.20
N LEU A 429 -0.55 -36.14 -5.20
CA LEU A 429 0.91 -35.97 -5.13
C LEU A 429 1.65 -37.31 -5.00
N ARG A 430 1.18 -38.21 -4.14
CA ARG A 430 1.78 -39.55 -3.98
C ARG A 430 1.73 -40.34 -5.29
N ALA A 431 0.65 -40.23 -6.05
CA ALA A 431 0.46 -40.94 -7.32
C ALA A 431 1.37 -40.44 -8.47
N ALA A 432 1.83 -39.19 -8.40
CA ALA A 432 2.64 -38.58 -9.45
C ALA A 432 4.01 -39.26 -9.61
N ASP A 433 4.49 -39.36 -10.85
CA ASP A 433 5.85 -39.83 -11.19
C ASP A 433 6.87 -38.69 -11.25
N ALA A 434 6.41 -37.49 -11.60
CA ALA A 434 7.21 -36.27 -11.62
C ALA A 434 6.30 -35.07 -11.34
N VAL A 435 6.90 -33.99 -10.82
CA VAL A 435 6.25 -32.69 -10.69
C VAL A 435 6.86 -31.72 -11.69
N PHE A 436 6.03 -30.96 -12.39
CA PHE A 436 6.44 -29.86 -13.23
C PHE A 436 5.88 -28.55 -12.67
N VAL A 437 6.78 -27.61 -12.37
CA VAL A 437 6.42 -26.26 -11.94
C VAL A 437 6.80 -25.29 -13.07
N PRO A 438 5.92 -25.08 -14.05
CA PRO A 438 6.16 -24.18 -15.18
C PRO A 438 5.91 -22.71 -14.82
N ALA A 439 6.15 -22.33 -13.56
CA ALA A 439 5.88 -20.97 -13.10
C ALA A 439 6.69 -19.97 -13.92
N ARG A 440 6.06 -18.84 -14.25
CA ARG A 440 6.78 -17.67 -14.77
C ARG A 440 7.53 -16.97 -13.64
N MET A 441 6.87 -16.88 -12.49
CA MET A 441 7.37 -16.31 -11.24
C MET A 441 6.65 -16.99 -10.07
N GLU A 442 7.35 -17.78 -9.27
CA GLU A 442 6.82 -18.41 -8.04
C GLU A 442 7.79 -18.19 -6.86
N PRO A 443 7.51 -17.27 -5.94
CA PRO A 443 8.47 -16.87 -4.90
C PRO A 443 8.80 -18.02 -3.94
N TRP A 444 7.87 -18.94 -3.69
CA TRP A 444 8.12 -20.07 -2.80
C TRP A 444 7.21 -21.25 -3.11
N PRO A 445 7.63 -22.16 -4.02
CA PRO A 445 6.76 -23.25 -4.48
C PRO A 445 6.68 -24.38 -3.45
N GLU A 446 5.68 -24.33 -2.56
CA GLU A 446 5.45 -25.35 -1.51
C GLU A 446 5.37 -26.78 -2.08
N VAL A 447 4.77 -26.94 -3.28
CA VAL A 447 4.66 -28.24 -3.97
C VAL A 447 6.02 -28.89 -4.23
N VAL A 448 7.10 -28.13 -4.39
CA VAL A 448 8.45 -28.68 -4.62
C VAL A 448 8.94 -29.46 -3.39
N PHE A 449 8.66 -28.93 -2.19
CA PHE A 449 9.02 -29.59 -0.94
C PHE A 449 8.20 -30.85 -0.72
N ASP A 450 6.88 -30.76 -0.95
CA ASP A 450 6.00 -31.93 -0.81
C ASP A 450 6.35 -33.02 -1.83
N ALA A 451 6.73 -32.62 -3.05
CA ALA A 451 7.18 -33.52 -4.10
C ALA A 451 8.47 -34.25 -3.72
N ALA A 452 9.47 -33.51 -3.20
CA ALA A 452 10.72 -34.09 -2.73
C ALA A 452 10.48 -35.09 -1.59
N GLU A 453 9.63 -34.74 -0.61
CA GLU A 453 9.24 -35.62 0.49
C GLU A 453 8.48 -36.87 0.00
N ALA A 454 7.72 -36.76 -1.10
CA ALA A 454 7.05 -37.87 -1.75
C ALA A 454 7.94 -38.66 -2.75
N GLY A 455 9.24 -38.34 -2.83
CA GLY A 455 10.19 -38.99 -3.74
C GLY A 455 9.90 -38.72 -5.22
N CYS A 456 9.26 -37.60 -5.55
CA CYS A 456 9.05 -37.14 -6.91
C CYS A 456 10.25 -36.29 -7.39
N PRO A 457 10.86 -36.58 -8.55
CA PRO A 457 11.68 -35.60 -9.24
C PRO A 457 10.83 -34.39 -9.64
N VAL A 458 11.43 -33.20 -9.54
CA VAL A 458 10.77 -31.93 -9.85
C VAL A 458 11.49 -31.23 -11.00
N VAL A 459 10.75 -30.80 -12.01
CA VAL A 459 11.24 -29.99 -13.13
C VAL A 459 10.77 -28.54 -12.94
N VAL A 460 11.69 -27.58 -13.02
CA VAL A 460 11.44 -26.13 -12.85
C VAL A 460 12.15 -25.34 -13.93
N PHE A 461 11.63 -24.16 -14.29
CA PHE A 461 12.39 -23.18 -15.07
C PHE A 461 13.46 -22.51 -14.20
N ALA A 462 14.69 -22.44 -14.70
CA ALA A 462 15.80 -21.75 -14.03
C ALA A 462 15.46 -20.26 -13.84
N GLY A 463 15.77 -19.70 -12.66
CA GLY A 463 15.45 -18.32 -12.30
C GLY A 463 13.95 -17.97 -12.18
N ALA A 464 13.02 -18.92 -12.36
CA ALA A 464 11.59 -18.63 -12.31
C ALA A 464 10.95 -18.79 -10.92
N THR A 465 11.69 -19.41 -10.00
CA THR A 465 11.23 -19.64 -8.63
C THR A 465 12.15 -18.95 -7.65
N GLY A 466 11.66 -18.60 -6.46
CA GLY A 466 12.51 -18.10 -5.38
C GLY A 466 13.33 -19.21 -4.69
N LEU A 467 13.56 -20.37 -5.32
CA LEU A 467 14.49 -21.39 -4.80
C LEU A 467 15.91 -21.08 -5.26
N ASP A 468 16.90 -21.37 -4.41
CA ASP A 468 18.31 -21.15 -4.76
C ASP A 468 18.75 -22.04 -5.93
N GLU A 469 19.57 -21.51 -6.84
CA GLU A 469 20.10 -22.25 -8.00
C GLU A 469 20.95 -23.46 -7.58
N THR A 470 21.56 -23.42 -6.40
CA THR A 470 22.35 -24.51 -5.82
C THR A 470 21.51 -25.60 -5.16
N ALA A 471 20.19 -25.45 -5.06
CA ALA A 471 19.35 -26.45 -4.41
C ALA A 471 19.36 -27.77 -5.20
N GLU A 472 19.77 -28.86 -4.53
CA GLU A 472 19.90 -30.19 -5.10
C GLU A 472 18.53 -30.88 -5.27
N GLY A 473 18.46 -31.90 -6.13
CA GLY A 473 17.24 -32.70 -6.33
C GLY A 473 16.20 -32.10 -7.29
N LEU A 474 16.53 -30.99 -7.96
CA LEU A 474 15.68 -30.34 -8.96
C LEU A 474 16.30 -30.44 -10.35
N VAL A 475 15.47 -30.70 -11.36
CA VAL A 475 15.84 -30.64 -12.77
C VAL A 475 15.51 -29.23 -13.27
N ARG A 476 16.54 -28.44 -13.55
CA ARG A 476 16.39 -27.07 -14.06
C ARG A 476 16.52 -27.07 -15.57
N ILE A 477 15.61 -26.34 -16.21
CA ILE A 477 15.57 -26.11 -17.65
C ILE A 477 15.57 -24.62 -17.94
N ASP A 478 16.10 -24.22 -19.09
CA ASP A 478 16.13 -22.82 -19.47
C ASP A 478 14.72 -22.23 -19.49
N TRP A 479 14.60 -20.97 -19.03
CA TRP A 479 13.32 -20.30 -18.86
C TRP A 479 12.52 -20.30 -20.18
N GLY A 480 11.32 -20.88 -20.15
CA GLY A 480 10.41 -20.94 -21.29
C GLY A 480 10.71 -22.03 -22.33
N ASP A 481 11.75 -22.86 -22.18
CA ASP A 481 12.02 -23.97 -23.10
C ASP A 481 11.10 -25.18 -22.82
N LEU A 482 9.91 -25.14 -23.44
CA LEU A 482 8.92 -26.23 -23.33
C LEU A 482 9.37 -27.52 -24.03
N GLY A 483 10.29 -27.43 -24.99
CA GLY A 483 10.84 -28.60 -25.67
C GLY A 483 11.70 -29.41 -24.71
N ALA A 484 12.66 -28.74 -24.09
CA ALA A 484 13.51 -29.31 -23.05
C ALA A 484 12.70 -29.77 -21.83
N ALA A 485 11.69 -29.00 -21.41
CA ALA A 485 10.76 -29.41 -20.34
C ALA A 485 10.10 -30.75 -20.64
N CYS A 486 9.53 -30.87 -21.85
CA CYS A 486 8.87 -32.09 -22.29
C CYS A 486 9.86 -33.26 -22.33
N ASP A 487 11.04 -33.08 -22.91
CA ASP A 487 12.02 -34.16 -23.05
C ASP A 487 12.54 -34.62 -21.68
N ALA A 488 12.78 -33.70 -20.75
CA ALA A 488 13.15 -34.00 -19.37
C ALA A 488 12.07 -34.81 -18.65
N LEU A 489 10.81 -34.36 -18.69
CA LEU A 489 9.68 -35.05 -18.06
C LEU A 489 9.46 -36.46 -18.60
N LEU A 490 9.65 -36.67 -19.91
CA LEU A 490 9.50 -37.97 -20.54
C LEU A 490 10.70 -38.90 -20.31
N ALA A 491 11.88 -38.35 -20.02
CA ALA A 491 13.08 -39.11 -19.68
C ALA A 491 13.08 -39.60 -18.21
N LEU A 492 12.35 -38.94 -17.31
CA LEU A 492 12.28 -39.34 -15.90
C LEU A 492 11.66 -40.74 -15.72
N PRO A 493 12.24 -41.58 -14.83
CA PRO A 493 11.70 -42.90 -14.55
C PRO A 493 10.34 -42.78 -13.84
N ARG A 494 9.54 -43.86 -13.91
CA ARG A 494 8.34 -43.97 -13.07
C ARG A 494 8.76 -44.08 -11.60
N LYS A 495 7.97 -43.49 -10.70
CA LYS A 495 8.21 -43.55 -9.26
C LYS A 495 8.21 -45.00 -8.78
N ALA A 496 9.32 -45.39 -8.15
CA ALA A 496 9.43 -46.65 -7.46
C ALA A 496 8.99 -46.48 -6.00
N PRO A 497 8.32 -47.49 -5.40
CA PRO A 497 7.96 -47.43 -4.00
C PRO A 497 9.20 -47.49 -3.09
N ALA A 498 9.17 -46.74 -1.99
CA ALA A 498 10.19 -46.80 -0.96
C ALA A 498 10.07 -48.08 -0.13
N GLY A 499 11.22 -48.65 0.27
CA GLY A 499 11.29 -49.89 1.06
C GLY A 499 10.97 -49.72 2.54
N GLU A 500 11.30 -48.56 3.12
CA GLU A 500 10.94 -48.15 4.48
C GLU A 500 10.22 -46.79 4.46
N ALA A 501 9.36 -46.53 5.45
CA ALA A 501 8.72 -45.23 5.59
C ALA A 501 9.78 -44.17 5.93
N PRO A 502 9.88 -43.06 5.18
CA PRO A 502 10.91 -42.05 5.42
C PRO A 502 10.75 -41.42 6.80
N GLU A 503 11.88 -41.09 7.42
CA GLU A 503 11.91 -40.36 8.68
C GLU A 503 11.35 -38.94 8.47
N ALA A 504 10.56 -38.44 9.43
CA ALA A 504 9.95 -37.13 9.32
C ALA A 504 11.03 -36.03 9.27
N VAL A 505 10.96 -35.18 8.25
CA VAL A 505 11.91 -34.09 8.05
C VAL A 505 11.79 -33.09 9.21
N PRO A 506 12.86 -32.82 9.98
CA PRO A 506 12.81 -31.83 11.05
C PRO A 506 12.45 -30.45 10.48
N ARG A 507 11.42 -29.81 11.05
CA ARG A 507 11.03 -28.46 10.66
C ARG A 507 12.02 -27.42 11.22
N PRO A 508 12.46 -26.43 10.43
CA PRO A 508 13.24 -25.31 10.92
C PRO A 508 12.55 -24.56 12.06
N ARG A 509 13.34 -24.02 13.00
CA ARG A 509 12.87 -23.11 14.05
C ARG A 509 12.89 -21.66 13.53
N VAL A 510 11.89 -21.33 12.72
CA VAL A 510 11.77 -20.08 11.96
C VAL A 510 11.68 -18.87 12.89
N PHE A 511 10.73 -18.86 13.84
CA PHE A 511 10.53 -17.73 14.75
C PHE A 511 11.79 -17.45 15.55
N ARG A 512 12.41 -18.50 16.09
CA ARG A 512 13.65 -18.38 16.85
C ARG A 512 14.76 -17.76 16.02
N ALA A 513 14.95 -18.22 14.78
CA ALA A 513 15.98 -17.70 13.89
C ALA A 513 15.75 -16.21 13.54
N ILE A 514 14.50 -15.81 13.27
CA ILE A 514 14.12 -14.42 13.02
C ILE A 514 14.44 -13.56 14.24
N ARG A 515 13.98 -13.97 15.43
CA ARG A 515 14.20 -13.24 16.69
C ARG A 515 15.69 -13.03 16.97
N GLU A 516 16.49 -14.09 16.92
CA GLU A 516 17.94 -14.02 17.17
C GLU A 516 18.68 -13.13 16.15
N ARG A 517 18.19 -13.04 14.91
CA ARG A 517 18.74 -12.14 13.88
C ARG A 517 18.33 -10.70 14.13
N LEU A 518 17.06 -10.47 14.48
CA LEU A 518 16.53 -9.14 14.80
C LEU A 518 17.21 -8.56 16.04
N GLU A 519 17.30 -9.31 17.13
CA GLU A 519 17.97 -8.89 18.36
C GLU A 519 19.44 -8.52 18.11
N ARG A 520 20.17 -9.32 17.32
CA ARG A 520 21.54 -8.99 16.92
C ARG A 520 21.62 -7.72 16.08
N ARG A 521 20.68 -7.55 15.15
CA ARG A 521 20.62 -6.35 14.30
C ARG A 521 20.33 -5.09 15.13
N LEU A 522 19.43 -5.17 16.10
CA LEU A 522 19.13 -4.08 17.03
C LEU A 522 20.33 -3.77 17.93
N ALA A 523 21.00 -4.80 18.46
CA ALA A 523 22.19 -4.65 19.30
C ALA A 523 23.38 -4.02 18.55
N ALA A 524 23.46 -4.17 17.23
CA ALA A 524 24.48 -3.56 16.38
C ALA A 524 24.12 -2.14 15.90
N GLN A 525 22.98 -1.57 16.30
CA GLN A 525 22.57 -0.22 15.90
C GLN A 525 23.39 0.83 16.65
N GLU A 526 24.22 1.58 15.93
CA GLU A 526 25.08 2.63 16.52
C GLU A 526 24.50 4.04 16.35
N ARG A 527 23.70 4.27 15.31
CA ARG A 527 23.10 5.57 14.99
C ARG A 527 21.67 5.63 15.50
N PHE A 528 21.31 6.65 16.26
CA PHE A 528 19.92 6.94 16.63
C PHE A 528 19.62 8.41 16.34
N VAL A 529 18.47 8.67 15.72
CA VAL A 529 18.01 10.03 15.42
C VAL A 529 16.73 10.28 16.20
N ILE A 530 16.75 11.31 17.04
CA ILE A 530 15.64 11.73 17.91
C ILE A 530 15.47 13.24 17.77
N GLY A 531 14.24 13.74 17.74
CA GLY A 531 13.96 15.18 17.75
C GLY A 531 13.63 15.76 16.37
N GLY A 532 13.20 14.93 15.42
CA GLY A 532 12.69 15.37 14.13
C GLY A 532 13.72 15.90 13.12
N GLY A 533 13.23 16.67 12.14
CA GLY A 533 13.99 17.26 11.05
C GLY A 533 13.26 18.51 10.51
N ASP A 534 13.86 19.19 9.53
CA ASP A 534 13.36 20.47 8.98
C ASP A 534 11.98 20.35 8.31
N TYR A 535 11.57 19.12 7.96
CA TYR A 535 10.41 18.85 7.12
C TYR A 535 9.40 17.95 7.83
N ASP A 536 8.15 18.42 7.96
CA ASP A 536 7.01 17.59 8.37
C ASP A 536 6.22 17.11 7.15
N VAL A 537 6.71 16.04 6.53
CA VAL A 537 6.06 15.38 5.38
C VAL A 537 5.70 13.93 5.73
N PRO A 538 4.55 13.41 5.26
CA PRO A 538 4.15 12.02 5.45
C PRO A 538 4.93 11.07 4.53
N VAL A 539 5.32 9.90 5.02
CA VAL A 539 5.84 8.79 4.19
C VAL A 539 4.83 7.64 4.14
N MET A 540 4.63 6.96 5.27
CA MET A 540 3.66 5.86 5.42
C MET A 540 2.44 6.31 6.25
N MET A 541 2.62 7.26 7.16
CA MET A 541 1.58 7.81 8.03
C MET A 541 0.67 8.81 7.29
N PRO A 542 -0.59 8.97 7.72
CA PRO A 542 -1.52 9.88 7.06
C PRO A 542 -1.12 11.37 7.22
N PRO A 543 -1.49 12.23 6.25
CA PRO A 543 -1.40 13.67 6.41
C PRO A 543 -2.42 14.19 7.43
N GLY A 544 -2.19 15.38 7.97
CA GLY A 544 -3.15 16.10 8.84
C GLY A 544 -2.64 16.41 10.25
N PRO A 545 -3.32 17.31 10.98
CA PRO A 545 -2.85 17.85 12.25
C PRO A 545 -2.76 16.80 13.38
N GLY A 546 -3.62 15.79 13.39
CA GLY A 546 -3.66 14.74 14.42
C GLY A 546 -2.56 13.67 14.31
N ALA A 547 -1.82 13.63 13.20
CA ALA A 547 -0.83 12.58 12.93
C ALA A 547 0.63 13.06 13.06
N GLY A 548 0.87 14.28 13.57
CA GLY A 548 2.21 14.88 13.64
C GLY A 548 3.23 14.05 14.43
N ALA A 549 2.84 13.50 15.59
CA ALA A 549 3.71 12.65 16.39
C ALA A 549 4.04 11.33 15.68
N ALA A 550 3.06 10.68 15.06
CA ALA A 550 3.28 9.46 14.28
C ALA A 550 4.19 9.72 13.06
N ARG A 551 4.03 10.86 12.39
CA ARG A 551 4.92 11.31 11.30
C ARG A 551 6.34 11.65 11.79
N ALA A 552 6.49 12.14 13.02
CA ALA A 552 7.82 12.31 13.59
C ALA A 552 8.48 10.94 13.83
N ALA A 553 7.76 10.00 14.47
CA ALA A 553 8.25 8.66 14.74
C ALA A 553 8.65 7.88 13.48
N GLU A 554 7.87 7.97 12.39
CA GLU A 554 8.24 7.30 11.13
C GLU A 554 9.56 7.86 10.56
N ARG A 555 9.76 9.19 10.59
CA ARG A 555 10.97 9.81 10.05
C ARG A 555 12.18 9.53 10.93
N GLU A 556 12.02 9.59 12.25
CA GLU A 556 13.06 9.22 13.20
C GLU A 556 13.54 7.78 12.98
N LYS A 557 12.60 6.85 12.73
CA LYS A 557 12.95 5.48 12.37
C LYS A 557 13.73 5.40 11.06
N LEU A 558 13.26 6.08 10.00
CA LEU A 558 13.95 6.10 8.71
C LEU A 558 15.41 6.59 8.85
N TRP A 559 15.63 7.71 9.52
CA TRP A 559 16.97 8.28 9.69
C TRP A 559 17.86 7.46 10.62
N THR A 560 17.28 6.84 11.66
CA THR A 560 17.97 5.88 12.54
C THR A 560 18.47 4.68 11.73
N LEU A 561 17.65 4.14 10.84
CA LEU A 561 18.01 3.02 9.96
C LEU A 561 18.90 3.42 8.77
N GLY A 562 19.09 4.73 8.53
CA GLY A 562 19.86 5.25 7.39
C GLY A 562 19.14 5.14 6.04
N ARG A 563 17.81 5.14 6.05
CA ARG A 563 16.95 4.94 4.87
C ARG A 563 16.80 6.21 4.04
N ARG A 564 16.89 6.07 2.72
CA ARG A 564 16.81 7.15 1.73
C ARG A 564 15.38 7.34 1.24
N ALA A 565 14.55 7.96 2.07
CA ALA A 565 13.18 8.32 1.68
C ALA A 565 12.92 9.82 1.77
N VAL A 566 13.43 10.47 2.84
CA VAL A 566 13.23 11.90 3.12
C VAL A 566 14.51 12.46 3.73
N TRP A 567 14.93 13.62 3.26
CA TRP A 567 16.02 14.39 3.85
C TRP A 567 15.67 14.85 5.27
N GLN A 568 16.60 14.73 6.20
CA GLN A 568 16.44 15.25 7.56
C GLN A 568 16.46 16.79 7.57
N SER A 569 17.33 17.39 6.76
CA SER A 569 17.50 18.84 6.68
C SER A 569 18.05 19.25 5.33
N ARG A 570 17.95 20.55 5.02
CA ARG A 570 18.63 21.13 3.86
C ARG A 570 20.16 20.91 3.92
N ALA A 571 20.73 21.03 5.12
CA ALA A 571 22.16 20.86 5.35
C ALA A 571 22.64 19.43 5.07
N GLU A 572 21.80 18.42 5.31
CA GLU A 572 22.12 17.03 4.95
C GLU A 572 22.20 16.86 3.42
N ALA A 573 21.26 17.45 2.68
CA ALA A 573 21.29 17.40 1.22
C ALA A 573 22.52 18.15 0.66
N GLU A 574 22.85 19.33 1.19
CA GLU A 574 24.06 20.08 0.84
C GLU A 574 25.34 19.28 1.13
N ALA A 575 25.40 18.60 2.28
CA ALA A 575 26.54 17.75 2.63
C ALA A 575 26.66 16.51 1.74
N ALA A 576 25.53 15.90 1.33
CA ALA A 576 25.52 14.77 0.40
C ALA A 576 26.02 15.17 -0.99
N ILE A 577 25.65 16.37 -1.46
CA ILE A 577 26.16 16.94 -2.72
C ILE A 577 27.66 17.21 -2.60
N ALA A 578 28.09 17.95 -1.57
CA ALA A 578 29.48 18.33 -1.37
C ALA A 578 30.42 17.13 -1.13
N GLY A 579 29.89 16.04 -0.57
CA GLY A 579 30.63 14.79 -0.34
C GLY A 579 30.70 13.86 -1.54
N SER A 580 30.05 14.19 -2.67
CA SER A 580 30.04 13.35 -3.85
C SER A 580 31.07 13.79 -4.89
N GLU A 581 31.80 12.82 -5.45
CA GLU A 581 32.75 13.05 -6.54
C GLU A 581 32.11 12.91 -7.94
N ASN A 582 30.81 12.61 -8.02
CA ASN A 582 30.13 12.45 -9.31
C ASN A 582 29.89 13.80 -10.01
N TRP A 583 30.19 13.87 -11.31
CA TRP A 583 30.07 15.07 -12.15
C TRP A 583 28.68 15.71 -12.13
N VAL A 584 27.61 14.92 -12.02
CA VAL A 584 26.23 15.45 -11.93
C VAL A 584 26.04 16.19 -10.61
N HIS A 585 26.48 15.60 -9.50
CA HIS A 585 26.35 16.18 -8.16
C HIS A 585 27.23 17.41 -7.99
N GLY A 586 28.44 17.41 -8.55
CA GLY A 586 29.32 18.58 -8.55
C GLY A 586 28.74 19.81 -9.26
N ALA A 587 27.73 19.62 -10.12
CA ALA A 587 26.99 20.69 -10.77
C ALA A 587 25.68 21.08 -10.05
N MET A 588 25.36 20.46 -8.91
CA MET A 588 24.16 20.77 -8.13
C MET A 588 24.43 21.78 -7.01
N ALA A 589 23.42 22.60 -6.71
CA ALA A 589 23.41 23.44 -5.52
C ALA A 589 22.00 23.53 -4.92
N VAL A 590 21.92 23.76 -3.61
CA VAL A 590 20.65 24.02 -2.91
C VAL A 590 20.72 25.41 -2.28
N GLU A 591 19.70 26.23 -2.54
CA GLU A 591 19.59 27.58 -1.98
C GLU A 591 18.28 27.77 -1.23
N ARG A 592 18.28 28.69 -0.26
CA ARG A 592 17.04 29.09 0.39
C ARG A 592 16.21 29.95 -0.57
N PHE A 593 14.93 29.63 -0.70
CA PHE A 593 14.00 30.47 -1.44
C PHE A 593 14.00 31.91 -0.91
N ALA A 594 14.06 32.87 -1.83
CA ALA A 594 13.87 34.29 -1.57
C ALA A 594 12.88 34.89 -2.59
N TRP A 595 12.39 36.09 -2.28
CA TRP A 595 11.62 36.89 -3.23
C TRP A 595 12.56 37.74 -4.08
N ALA A 596 12.24 37.86 -5.36
CA ALA A 596 12.90 38.73 -6.34
C ALA A 596 12.24 40.11 -6.37
N GLU A 597 13.03 41.14 -6.72
CA GLU A 597 12.56 42.53 -6.80
C GLU A 597 12.04 42.88 -8.21
N ALA A 598 12.62 42.28 -9.25
CA ALA A 598 12.35 42.64 -10.63
C ALA A 598 12.05 41.42 -11.52
N MET A 599 11.23 41.64 -12.55
CA MET A 599 10.94 40.63 -13.57
C MET A 599 12.09 40.57 -14.58
N PRO A 600 12.62 39.37 -14.91
CA PRO A 600 13.58 39.23 -15.99
C PRO A 600 12.98 39.61 -17.35
N PRO A 601 13.72 40.32 -18.22
CA PRO A 601 13.19 40.83 -19.49
C PRO A 601 12.96 39.76 -20.57
N ALA A 602 13.45 38.53 -20.39
CA ALA A 602 13.54 37.51 -21.45
C ALA A 602 12.93 36.15 -21.09
N LEU A 603 12.04 36.06 -20.09
CA LEU A 603 11.43 34.78 -19.71
C LEU A 603 10.35 34.35 -20.71
N SER A 604 10.55 33.19 -21.34
CA SER A 604 9.51 32.46 -22.06
C SER A 604 8.90 31.39 -21.14
N VAL A 605 7.58 31.20 -21.20
CA VAL A 605 6.86 30.20 -20.39
C VAL A 605 6.22 29.19 -21.32
N HIS A 606 6.41 27.91 -21.05
CA HIS A 606 5.61 26.83 -21.62
C HIS A 606 4.59 26.34 -20.59
N MET A 607 3.32 26.25 -20.98
CA MET A 607 2.27 25.63 -20.17
C MET A 607 1.61 24.49 -20.95
N HIS A 608 1.79 23.25 -20.50
CA HIS A 608 1.03 22.14 -21.05
C HIS A 608 -0.38 22.08 -20.44
N ALA A 609 -1.42 22.36 -21.22
CA ALA A 609 -2.79 22.53 -20.76
C ALA A 609 -3.75 21.49 -21.37
N HIS A 610 -3.46 20.20 -21.20
CA HIS A 610 -4.42 19.15 -21.56
C HIS A 610 -5.74 19.27 -20.75
N HIS A 611 -5.64 19.74 -19.50
CA HIS A 611 -6.77 20.12 -18.65
C HIS A 611 -6.82 21.65 -18.50
N LEU A 612 -8.02 22.24 -18.60
CA LEU A 612 -8.19 23.70 -18.67
C LEU A 612 -8.72 24.35 -17.39
N GLN A 613 -9.14 23.56 -16.39
CA GLN A 613 -9.95 24.03 -15.26
C GLN A 613 -9.28 25.16 -14.45
N ASP A 614 -7.98 25.05 -14.20
CA ASP A 614 -7.24 26.01 -13.38
C ASP A 614 -6.51 27.07 -14.20
N LEU A 615 -6.46 26.94 -15.53
CA LEU A 615 -5.60 27.76 -16.39
C LEU A 615 -5.91 29.25 -16.25
N GLY A 616 -7.19 29.63 -16.26
CA GLY A 616 -7.59 31.03 -16.11
C GLY A 616 -7.21 31.60 -14.74
N GLY A 617 -7.41 30.82 -13.68
CA GLY A 617 -7.01 31.19 -12.34
C GLY A 617 -5.50 31.40 -12.21
N ASP A 618 -4.69 30.50 -12.78
CA ASP A 618 -3.24 30.63 -12.78
C ASP A 618 -2.77 31.88 -13.55
N LEU A 619 -3.28 32.09 -14.77
CA LEU A 619 -2.94 33.26 -15.59
C LEU A 619 -3.31 34.58 -14.92
N LEU A 620 -4.44 34.61 -14.22
CA LEU A 620 -4.88 35.79 -13.46
C LEU A 620 -4.07 35.98 -12.17
N TYR A 621 -3.73 34.91 -11.47
CA TYR A 621 -3.15 34.99 -10.13
C TYR A 621 -1.66 35.35 -10.17
N TYR A 622 -0.82 34.66 -10.96
CA TYR A 622 0.63 34.82 -10.86
C TYR A 622 1.17 36.02 -11.64
N ARG A 623 1.88 36.92 -10.95
CA ARG A 623 2.47 38.14 -11.55
C ARG A 623 3.42 37.82 -12.70
N ALA A 624 4.30 36.84 -12.52
CA ALA A 624 5.29 36.48 -13.52
C ALA A 624 4.67 35.97 -14.84
N LEU A 625 3.47 35.37 -14.80
CA LEU A 625 2.76 34.98 -16.02
C LEU A 625 2.21 36.21 -16.75
N ARG A 626 1.62 37.17 -16.02
CA ARG A 626 1.12 38.42 -16.61
C ARG A 626 2.22 39.30 -17.20
N GLU A 627 3.44 39.21 -16.66
CA GLU A 627 4.62 39.98 -17.10
C GLU A 627 5.59 39.18 -17.98
N ALA A 628 5.27 37.93 -18.31
CA ALA A 628 6.13 37.10 -19.16
C ALA A 628 6.27 37.70 -20.57
N ARG A 629 7.46 37.60 -21.15
CA ARG A 629 7.73 38.04 -22.53
C ARG A 629 6.85 37.26 -23.52
N ARG A 630 6.73 35.95 -23.31
CA ARG A 630 6.02 35.02 -24.18
C ARG A 630 5.49 33.85 -23.37
N ILE A 631 4.26 33.44 -23.67
CA ILE A 631 3.67 32.21 -23.12
C ILE A 631 3.23 31.33 -24.27
N VAL A 632 3.74 30.10 -24.32
CA VAL A 632 3.34 29.06 -25.27
C VAL A 632 2.50 28.02 -24.53
N VAL A 633 1.24 27.87 -24.91
CA VAL A 633 0.32 26.89 -24.33
C VAL A 633 0.14 25.72 -25.29
N THR A 634 0.45 24.50 -24.86
CA THR A 634 0.24 23.29 -25.66
C THR A 634 -1.05 22.57 -25.27
N THR A 635 -1.81 22.11 -26.26
CA THR A 635 -3.08 21.36 -26.07
C THR A 635 -3.31 20.37 -27.21
N ASP A 636 -4.33 19.51 -27.10
CA ASP A 636 -4.55 18.35 -27.99
C ASP A 636 -5.59 18.52 -29.09
N SER A 637 -6.30 19.65 -29.13
CA SER A 637 -7.40 19.85 -30.06
C SER A 637 -7.65 21.32 -30.38
N GLU A 638 -8.17 21.59 -31.57
CA GLU A 638 -8.57 22.93 -31.99
C GLU A 638 -9.70 23.51 -31.14
N ALA A 639 -10.59 22.66 -30.61
CA ALA A 639 -11.61 23.07 -29.65
C ALA A 639 -10.97 23.62 -28.36
N LYS A 640 -9.98 22.91 -27.80
CA LYS A 640 -9.23 23.42 -26.65
C LYS A 640 -8.37 24.62 -27.01
N ARG A 641 -7.85 24.73 -28.25
CA ARG A 641 -7.15 25.96 -28.70
C ARG A 641 -8.04 27.17 -28.55
N ALA A 642 -9.27 27.11 -29.07
CA ALA A 642 -10.23 28.21 -28.97
C ALA A 642 -10.57 28.51 -27.50
N ALA A 643 -10.75 27.49 -26.66
CA ALA A 643 -11.02 27.66 -25.24
C ALA A 643 -9.84 28.31 -24.48
N VAL A 644 -8.60 27.89 -24.74
CA VAL A 644 -7.39 28.51 -24.17
C VAL A 644 -7.28 29.97 -24.59
N ALA A 645 -7.49 30.28 -25.87
CA ALA A 645 -7.43 31.66 -26.36
C ALA A 645 -8.51 32.54 -25.70
N HIS A 646 -9.71 31.99 -25.48
CA HIS A 646 -10.77 32.68 -24.76
C HIS A 646 -10.40 32.94 -23.29
N ILE A 647 -9.96 31.89 -22.56
CA ILE A 647 -9.52 31.99 -21.16
C ILE A 647 -8.41 33.02 -20.98
N ALA A 648 -7.41 33.00 -21.87
CA ALA A 648 -6.30 33.93 -21.84
C ALA A 648 -6.75 35.37 -22.16
N GLY A 649 -7.70 35.53 -23.10
CA GLY A 649 -8.33 36.82 -23.39
C GLY A 649 -9.10 37.39 -22.20
N GLU A 650 -9.85 36.56 -21.46
CA GLU A 650 -10.52 36.96 -20.22
C GLU A 650 -9.52 37.34 -19.12
N ALA A 651 -8.37 36.64 -19.06
CA ALA A 651 -7.29 36.96 -18.13
C ALA A 651 -6.47 38.20 -18.54
N GLY A 652 -6.64 38.71 -19.76
CA GLY A 652 -5.84 39.81 -20.31
C GLY A 652 -4.38 39.43 -20.60
N VAL A 653 -4.09 38.14 -20.78
CA VAL A 653 -2.73 37.61 -21.00
C VAL A 653 -2.58 37.13 -22.44
N ALA A 654 -1.53 37.57 -23.14
CA ALA A 654 -1.25 37.11 -24.49
C ALA A 654 -0.61 35.71 -24.47
N VAL A 655 -1.18 34.76 -25.22
CA VAL A 655 -0.67 33.39 -25.32
C VAL A 655 -0.59 32.92 -26.77
N GLU A 656 0.45 32.16 -27.09
CA GLU A 656 0.59 31.40 -28.32
C GLU A 656 0.11 29.96 -28.07
N VAL A 657 -0.92 29.52 -28.78
CA VAL A 657 -1.48 28.19 -28.58
C VAL A 657 -0.97 27.24 -29.66
N VAL A 658 -0.46 26.07 -29.26
CA VAL A 658 0.05 25.04 -30.17
C VAL A 658 -0.73 23.75 -29.97
N VAL A 659 -1.28 23.21 -31.06
CA VAL A 659 -2.04 21.95 -31.04
C VAL A 659 -1.11 20.79 -31.40
N MET A 660 -1.04 19.79 -30.52
CA MET A 660 -0.24 18.58 -30.70
C MET A 660 -0.81 17.39 -29.92
N PRO A 661 -0.57 16.14 -30.35
CA PRO A 661 -1.06 14.96 -29.61
C PRO A 661 -0.63 14.96 -28.15
N ASN A 662 -1.55 14.60 -27.24
CA ASN A 662 -1.24 14.41 -25.82
C ASN A 662 -0.53 13.06 -25.60
N VAL A 663 0.74 12.99 -26.01
CA VAL A 663 1.59 11.81 -25.88
C VAL A 663 2.82 12.20 -25.07
N GLY A 664 3.23 11.35 -24.14
CA GLY A 664 4.43 11.59 -23.34
C GLY A 664 4.23 12.61 -22.22
N ARG A 665 2.98 12.71 -21.74
CA ARG A 665 2.55 13.57 -20.63
C ARG A 665 2.95 15.02 -20.88
N ASP A 666 3.53 15.70 -19.90
CA ASP A 666 4.02 17.07 -20.01
C ASP A 666 5.46 17.17 -20.57
N VAL A 667 6.25 16.10 -20.52
CA VAL A 667 7.64 16.06 -21.01
C VAL A 667 7.73 16.27 -22.52
N LEU A 668 7.05 15.43 -23.30
CA LEU A 668 7.19 15.47 -24.76
C LEU A 668 6.58 16.73 -25.39
N PRO A 669 5.40 17.24 -24.97
CA PRO A 669 4.89 18.52 -25.48
C PRO A 669 5.86 19.69 -25.34
N PHE A 670 6.65 19.71 -24.27
CA PHE A 670 7.70 20.70 -24.08
C PHE A 670 8.87 20.51 -25.04
N LEU A 671 9.43 19.31 -25.13
CA LEU A 671 10.56 19.02 -26.02
C LEU A 671 10.19 19.23 -27.50
N ARG A 672 8.92 19.01 -27.87
CA ARG A 672 8.38 19.26 -29.21
C ARG A 672 8.42 20.73 -29.61
N LEU A 673 8.50 21.67 -28.65
CA LEU A 673 8.72 23.08 -28.98
C LEU A 673 10.09 23.30 -29.62
N PHE A 674 11.12 22.63 -29.11
CA PHE A 674 12.49 22.69 -29.62
C PHE A 674 12.61 21.91 -30.94
N GLU A 675 12.07 20.69 -30.97
CA GLU A 675 12.09 19.85 -32.18
C GLU A 675 11.42 20.52 -33.39
N ARG A 676 10.31 21.25 -33.16
CA ARG A 676 9.55 21.94 -34.23
C ARG A 676 10.02 23.37 -34.48
N GLY A 677 11.08 23.83 -33.81
CA GLY A 677 11.59 25.20 -33.93
C GLY A 677 10.65 26.28 -33.38
N ILE A 678 9.61 25.92 -32.61
CA ILE A 678 8.67 26.86 -31.98
C ILE A 678 9.36 27.65 -30.87
N ALA A 679 10.28 27.00 -30.15
CA ALA A 679 11.08 27.64 -29.11
C ALA A 679 11.92 28.81 -29.67
N GLY A 680 12.33 28.74 -30.94
CA GLY A 680 13.10 29.80 -31.59
C GLY A 680 14.46 30.01 -30.92
N ALA A 681 14.86 31.27 -30.74
CA ALA A 681 16.12 31.66 -30.11
C ALA A 681 15.96 32.06 -28.62
N ASP A 682 14.82 31.74 -27.99
CA ASP A 682 14.58 32.05 -26.58
C ASP A 682 15.45 31.12 -25.70
N GLU A 683 16.41 31.71 -24.98
CA GLU A 683 17.40 30.93 -24.19
C GLU A 683 16.85 30.44 -22.84
N THR A 684 15.80 31.06 -22.28
CA THR A 684 15.29 30.66 -20.96
C THR A 684 13.80 30.37 -20.97
N TRP A 685 13.47 29.19 -20.45
CA TRP A 685 12.12 28.66 -20.42
C TRP A 685 11.69 28.28 -19.01
N CYS A 686 10.51 28.74 -18.60
CA CYS A 686 9.77 28.17 -17.48
C CYS A 686 8.83 27.08 -18.01
N HIS A 687 9.06 25.83 -17.65
CA HIS A 687 8.18 24.73 -17.99
C HIS A 687 7.17 24.48 -16.86
N LEU A 688 5.89 24.61 -17.19
CA LEU A 688 4.74 24.39 -16.30
C LEU A 688 3.72 23.47 -16.98
N HIS A 689 2.85 22.85 -16.19
CA HIS A 689 1.76 22.05 -16.74
C HIS A 689 0.52 22.06 -15.84
N GLN A 690 -0.63 21.80 -16.46
CA GLN A 690 -1.90 21.59 -15.77
C GLN A 690 -2.02 20.12 -15.37
N LYS A 691 -1.63 19.81 -14.14
CA LYS A 691 -1.79 18.46 -13.60
C LYS A 691 -3.23 18.27 -13.11
N ARG A 692 -3.91 17.25 -13.61
CA ARG A 692 -5.08 16.67 -12.93
C ARG A 692 -4.61 15.41 -12.23
N SER A 693 -4.57 15.41 -10.90
CA SER A 693 -4.54 14.13 -10.19
C SER A 693 -5.91 13.47 -10.39
N GLU A 694 -5.94 12.25 -10.94
CA GLU A 694 -7.14 11.42 -10.93
C GLU A 694 -7.61 11.29 -9.47
N GLY A 695 -8.78 11.86 -9.17
CA GLY A 695 -9.19 12.19 -7.81
C GLY A 695 -8.64 13.55 -7.36
N THR A 696 -9.49 14.58 -7.32
CA THR A 696 -9.22 15.87 -6.68
C THR A 696 -9.04 15.67 -5.18
N SER A 697 -7.85 15.21 -4.79
CA SER A 697 -7.41 15.29 -3.40
C SER A 697 -6.88 16.70 -3.13
N PRO A 698 -7.17 17.30 -1.97
CA PRO A 698 -6.61 18.60 -1.56
C PRO A 698 -5.07 18.67 -1.70
N ALA A 699 -4.39 17.54 -1.50
CA ALA A 699 -2.93 17.42 -1.59
C ALA A 699 -2.37 17.81 -2.98
N GLY A 700 -3.04 17.44 -4.08
CA GLY A 700 -2.57 17.76 -5.43
C GLY A 700 -2.55 19.26 -5.72
N ALA A 701 -3.57 19.99 -5.25
CA ALA A 701 -3.66 21.44 -5.38
C ALA A 701 -2.63 22.16 -4.50
N ILE A 702 -2.40 21.67 -3.27
CA ILE A 702 -1.35 22.17 -2.38
C ILE A 702 0.02 22.01 -3.02
N TRP A 703 0.32 20.84 -3.58
CA TRP A 703 1.58 20.56 -4.27
C TRP A 703 1.79 21.46 -5.50
N LYS A 704 0.79 21.58 -6.39
CA LYS A 704 0.86 22.48 -7.55
C LYS A 704 1.12 23.92 -7.12
N ARG A 705 0.40 24.41 -6.10
CA ARG A 705 0.60 25.77 -5.58
C ARG A 705 2.00 25.96 -5.03
N PHE A 706 2.55 24.97 -4.32
CA PHE A 706 3.95 24.99 -3.87
C PHE A 706 4.93 25.13 -5.04
N LEU A 707 4.84 24.26 -6.06
CA LEU A 707 5.71 24.32 -7.24
C LEU A 707 5.61 25.67 -7.96
N MET A 708 4.38 26.13 -8.23
CA MET A 708 4.14 27.42 -8.88
C MET A 708 4.71 28.58 -8.05
N THR A 709 4.49 28.60 -6.73
CA THR A 709 4.98 29.70 -5.90
C THR A 709 6.51 29.75 -5.87
N ILE A 710 7.17 28.60 -5.74
CA ILE A 710 8.64 28.54 -5.79
C ILE A 710 9.19 28.94 -7.15
N LEU A 711 8.52 28.62 -8.26
CA LEU A 711 9.05 28.92 -9.59
C LEU A 711 8.73 30.35 -10.05
N VAL A 712 7.50 30.81 -9.84
CA VAL A 712 6.99 32.04 -10.46
C VAL A 712 6.54 33.11 -9.46
N GLY A 713 6.42 32.79 -8.18
CA GLY A 713 6.04 33.72 -7.12
C GLY A 713 4.53 33.74 -6.82
N ASP A 714 3.98 34.90 -6.47
CA ASP A 714 2.55 35.08 -6.18
C ASP A 714 1.93 36.22 -7.02
N ASP A 715 0.80 36.77 -6.58
CA ASP A 715 0.11 37.85 -7.29
C ASP A 715 0.86 39.19 -7.28
N ARG A 716 1.86 39.36 -6.42
CA ARG A 716 2.58 40.62 -6.19
C ARG A 716 4.09 40.47 -6.26
N ARG A 717 4.62 39.38 -5.73
CA ARG A 717 6.03 39.10 -5.53
C ARG A 717 6.49 38.04 -6.53
N LEU A 718 7.74 38.17 -6.93
CA LEU A 718 8.38 37.30 -7.90
C LEU A 718 9.29 36.30 -7.19
N SER A 719 9.43 35.09 -7.72
CA SER A 719 10.38 34.13 -7.18
C SER A 719 11.82 34.51 -7.53
N SER A 720 12.74 34.34 -6.58
CA SER A 720 14.20 34.37 -6.83
C SER A 720 14.65 33.40 -7.94
N GLY A 721 13.90 32.32 -8.19
CA GLY A 721 14.21 31.37 -9.27
C GLY A 721 14.23 32.01 -10.66
N LEU A 722 13.46 33.08 -10.86
CA LEU A 722 13.43 33.86 -12.08
C LEU A 722 14.76 34.58 -12.34
N GLU A 723 15.36 35.17 -11.30
CA GLU A 723 16.66 35.83 -11.39
C GLU A 723 17.79 34.81 -11.53
N ARG A 724 17.69 33.67 -10.82
CA ARG A 724 18.71 32.62 -10.82
C ARG A 724 18.91 31.96 -12.17
N ILE A 725 17.84 31.68 -12.91
CA ILE A 725 17.96 31.08 -14.25
C ILE A 725 18.55 32.04 -15.29
N MET A 726 18.57 33.36 -15.02
CA MET A 726 19.23 34.33 -15.90
C MET A 726 20.74 34.36 -15.74
N ALA A 727 21.29 33.73 -14.70
CA ALA A 727 22.72 33.67 -14.48
C ALA A 727 23.37 32.79 -15.57
N PRO A 728 24.46 33.23 -16.23
CA PRO A 728 25.06 32.52 -17.36
C PRO A 728 25.51 31.08 -17.06
N GLU A 729 25.84 30.80 -15.80
CA GLU A 729 26.27 29.49 -15.30
C GLU A 729 25.11 28.56 -14.94
N THR A 730 23.88 29.05 -14.84
CA THR A 730 22.72 28.26 -14.40
C THR A 730 21.94 27.72 -15.58
N GLY A 731 21.84 26.40 -15.69
CA GLY A 731 21.08 25.75 -16.76
C GLY A 731 19.72 25.20 -16.32
N LEU A 732 19.52 25.03 -15.02
CA LEU A 732 18.29 24.51 -14.43
C LEU A 732 18.02 25.16 -13.07
N VAL A 733 16.78 25.60 -12.83
CA VAL A 733 16.28 25.98 -11.50
C VAL A 733 15.00 25.20 -11.21
N ALA A 734 14.97 24.46 -10.11
CA ALA A 734 13.84 23.63 -9.72
C ALA A 734 13.49 23.78 -8.23
N PRO A 735 12.27 23.42 -7.80
CA PRO A 735 11.95 23.33 -6.38
C PRO A 735 12.73 22.20 -5.72
N PHE A 736 13.26 22.45 -4.52
CA PHE A 736 13.81 21.40 -3.66
C PHE A 736 12.67 20.55 -3.07
N ASP A 737 12.78 19.24 -3.22
CA ASP A 737 11.85 18.27 -2.66
C ASP A 737 12.48 17.62 -1.40
N PRO A 738 11.80 17.62 -0.24
CA PRO A 738 12.28 16.89 0.93
C PRO A 738 12.28 15.37 0.76
N TYR A 739 11.44 14.82 -0.13
CA TYR A 739 11.55 13.42 -0.50
C TYR A 739 12.84 13.20 -1.30
N ARG A 740 13.44 12.01 -1.14
CA ARG A 740 14.64 11.59 -1.86
C ARG A 740 14.32 10.37 -2.74
N PRO A 741 13.59 10.52 -3.84
CA PRO A 741 13.32 9.40 -4.73
C PRO A 741 14.61 8.95 -5.41
N GLY A 742 14.91 7.66 -5.37
CA GLY A 742 15.97 7.08 -6.17
C GLY A 742 15.61 6.96 -7.65
N TRP A 743 16.39 6.16 -8.37
CA TRP A 743 16.11 5.85 -9.76
C TRP A 743 14.89 4.93 -9.91
N GLY A 744 14.64 4.04 -8.94
CA GLY A 744 13.54 3.08 -8.94
C GLY A 744 13.41 2.33 -10.28
N THR A 745 12.17 2.23 -10.78
CA THR A 745 11.89 1.54 -12.06
C THR A 745 12.51 2.22 -13.29
N ALA A 746 12.96 3.48 -13.19
CA ALA A 746 13.64 4.16 -14.28
C ALA A 746 15.00 3.53 -14.60
N ARG A 747 15.63 2.82 -13.65
CA ARG A 747 16.90 2.09 -13.88
C ARG A 747 16.85 1.18 -15.11
N ARG A 748 15.69 0.55 -15.37
CA ARG A 748 15.49 -0.37 -16.50
C ARG A 748 15.68 0.28 -17.88
N VAL A 749 15.45 1.60 -17.98
CA VAL A 749 15.54 2.33 -19.25
C VAL A 749 16.78 3.22 -19.35
N LEU A 750 17.54 3.40 -18.25
CA LEU A 750 18.75 4.23 -18.24
C LEU A 750 19.84 3.77 -19.22
N PRO A 751 20.14 2.46 -19.39
CA PRO A 751 21.18 2.03 -20.33
C PRO A 751 20.96 2.51 -21.77
N GLY A 752 19.69 2.64 -22.19
CA GLY A 752 19.35 3.14 -23.52
C GLY A 752 19.56 4.65 -23.71
N LEU A 753 19.63 5.42 -22.61
CA LEU A 753 19.84 6.88 -22.63
C LEU A 753 21.28 7.27 -22.27
N ALA A 754 21.93 6.49 -21.39
CA ALA A 754 23.23 6.82 -20.82
C ALA A 754 24.35 6.96 -21.86
N GLY A 755 24.24 6.29 -23.02
CA GLY A 755 25.23 6.38 -24.10
C GLY A 755 25.40 7.79 -24.70
N GLY A 756 24.44 8.70 -24.49
CA GLY A 756 24.55 10.10 -24.91
C GLY A 756 25.08 11.06 -23.84
N LEU A 757 25.52 10.56 -22.68
CA LEU A 757 26.10 11.37 -21.60
C LEU A 757 27.64 11.24 -21.58
N PRO A 758 28.37 12.27 -21.11
CA PRO A 758 29.83 12.28 -21.15
C PRO A 758 30.48 11.29 -20.19
N GLU A 759 29.82 10.99 -19.07
CA GLU A 759 30.31 10.15 -17.98
C GLU A 759 29.17 9.31 -17.38
N PRO A 760 29.48 8.22 -16.65
CA PRO A 760 28.47 7.40 -15.99
C PRO A 760 27.58 8.21 -15.03
N LEU A 761 26.28 7.90 -15.02
CA LEU A 761 25.33 8.47 -14.08
C LEU A 761 25.67 8.09 -12.63
N PRO A 762 25.30 8.92 -11.64
CA PRO A 762 25.45 8.56 -10.24
C PRO A 762 24.53 7.41 -9.86
N GLU A 763 24.93 6.63 -8.85
CA GLU A 763 24.09 5.56 -8.29
C GLU A 763 22.80 6.07 -7.64
N ASP A 764 22.78 7.33 -7.21
CA ASP A 764 21.63 8.01 -6.61
C ASP A 764 21.50 9.37 -7.28
N PRO A 765 20.32 9.76 -7.82
CA PRO A 765 20.17 11.06 -8.48
C PRO A 765 20.26 12.25 -7.52
N LEU A 766 20.16 12.04 -6.19
CA LEU A 766 20.06 13.05 -5.12
C LEU A 766 18.89 14.03 -5.24
N LEU A 767 18.87 14.85 -6.29
CA LEU A 767 17.88 15.90 -6.54
C LEU A 767 17.53 15.98 -8.03
N PHE A 768 16.26 16.16 -8.33
CA PHE A 768 15.74 16.41 -9.67
C PHE A 768 14.37 17.11 -9.55
N PRO A 769 13.83 17.74 -10.62
CA PRO A 769 12.56 18.47 -10.54
C PRO A 769 11.37 17.51 -10.33
N VAL A 770 11.04 17.17 -9.09
CA VAL A 770 9.90 16.32 -8.77
C VAL A 770 8.60 17.04 -9.17
N GLY A 771 7.80 16.36 -9.99
CA GLY A 771 6.62 16.96 -10.62
C GLY A 771 6.91 17.68 -11.93
N ASN A 772 8.15 17.62 -12.43
CA ASN A 772 8.57 18.08 -13.75
C ASN A 772 8.13 19.53 -14.07
N MET A 773 8.24 20.44 -13.10
CA MET A 773 8.11 21.89 -13.30
C MET A 773 9.40 22.57 -12.88
N PHE A 774 9.95 23.43 -13.74
CA PHE A 774 11.28 24.01 -13.55
C PHE A 774 11.53 25.16 -14.51
N HIS A 775 12.57 25.95 -14.27
CA HIS A 775 13.18 26.82 -15.27
C HIS A 775 14.40 26.14 -15.89
N VAL A 776 14.60 26.28 -17.19
CA VAL A 776 15.70 25.63 -17.91
C VAL A 776 16.25 26.51 -19.03
N SER A 777 17.54 26.32 -19.34
CA SER A 777 18.14 26.88 -20.56
C SER A 777 17.68 26.11 -21.81
N GLY A 778 17.49 26.81 -22.92
CA GLY A 778 17.12 26.25 -24.21
C GLY A 778 18.10 25.17 -24.67
N ARG A 779 19.41 25.38 -24.51
CA ARG A 779 20.42 24.37 -24.87
C ARG A 779 20.30 23.07 -24.07
N VAL A 780 19.90 23.16 -22.81
CA VAL A 780 19.69 21.99 -21.95
C VAL A 780 18.47 21.20 -22.43
N ALA A 781 17.40 21.89 -22.84
CA ALA A 781 16.23 21.24 -23.44
C ALA A 781 16.53 20.60 -24.81
N GLU A 782 17.32 21.27 -25.65
CA GLU A 782 17.82 20.71 -26.92
C GLU A 782 18.71 19.48 -26.69
N ARG A 783 19.60 19.52 -25.68
CA ARG A 783 20.44 18.38 -25.30
C ARG A 783 19.61 17.21 -24.77
N MET A 784 18.57 17.48 -23.97
CA MET A 784 17.63 16.45 -23.50
C MET A 784 16.92 15.77 -24.68
N LEU A 785 16.50 16.55 -25.68
CA LEU A 785 15.90 16.00 -26.91
C LEU A 785 16.91 15.13 -27.68
N ALA A 786 18.15 15.60 -27.84
CA ALA A 786 19.21 14.86 -28.52
C ALA A 786 19.57 13.55 -27.81
N LEU A 787 19.42 13.47 -26.48
CA LEU A 787 19.66 12.27 -25.69
C LEU A 787 18.73 11.10 -26.07
N ALA A 788 17.52 11.42 -26.55
CA ALA A 788 16.56 10.41 -27.01
C ALA A 788 16.93 9.84 -28.40
N GLY A 789 17.92 10.41 -29.08
CA GLY A 789 18.36 10.04 -30.43
C GLY A 789 17.69 10.87 -31.53
N PRO A 790 18.08 10.66 -32.80
CA PRO A 790 17.54 11.40 -33.94
C PRO A 790 16.11 10.99 -34.33
N GLU A 791 15.73 9.73 -34.08
CA GLU A 791 14.39 9.20 -34.32
C GLU A 791 13.90 8.40 -33.10
N PRO A 792 13.59 9.08 -31.98
CA PRO A 792 13.16 8.43 -30.76
C PRO A 792 11.84 7.68 -30.93
N ALA A 793 11.84 6.39 -30.60
CA ALA A 793 10.65 5.54 -30.56
C ALA A 793 9.83 5.81 -29.29
N TRP A 794 9.17 6.97 -29.25
CA TRP A 794 8.33 7.38 -28.13
C TRP A 794 7.19 6.38 -27.88
N PRO A 795 7.00 5.88 -26.65
CA PRO A 795 5.92 4.96 -26.36
C PRO A 795 4.56 5.67 -26.48
N THR A 796 3.58 4.95 -27.01
CA THR A 796 2.20 5.43 -27.21
C THR A 796 1.38 5.31 -25.92
N GLU A 797 0.35 6.14 -25.79
CA GLU A 797 -0.61 6.04 -24.69
C GLU A 797 -1.52 4.81 -24.83
N PRO A 798 -2.06 4.24 -23.73
CA PRO A 798 -1.86 4.66 -22.34
C PRO A 798 -0.50 4.22 -21.77
N LEU A 799 0.22 5.14 -21.14
CA LEU A 799 1.51 4.86 -20.50
C LEU A 799 1.35 4.29 -19.08
N PRO A 800 2.16 3.29 -18.68
CA PRO A 800 2.26 2.87 -17.29
C PRO A 800 2.63 4.02 -16.37
N ARG A 801 2.12 4.02 -15.13
CA ARG A 801 2.37 5.09 -14.16
C ARG A 801 3.84 5.26 -13.79
N HIS A 802 4.68 4.23 -13.92
CA HIS A 802 6.12 4.23 -13.59
C HIS A 802 6.92 3.47 -14.66
N GLY A 803 8.26 3.58 -14.68
CA GLY A 803 9.15 2.76 -15.52
C GLY A 803 9.20 3.12 -17.01
N THR A 804 8.59 4.21 -17.43
CA THR A 804 8.67 4.73 -18.82
C THR A 804 9.90 5.61 -19.04
N ILE A 805 10.30 5.77 -20.30
CA ILE A 805 11.37 6.71 -20.71
C ILE A 805 11.15 8.12 -20.16
N TYR A 806 9.91 8.60 -20.11
CA TYR A 806 9.58 9.93 -19.58
C TYR A 806 9.93 10.08 -18.09
N HIS A 807 9.76 9.03 -17.26
CA HIS A 807 10.19 9.08 -15.86
C HIS A 807 11.70 9.13 -15.69
N ALA A 808 12.45 8.52 -16.61
CA ALA A 808 13.90 8.65 -16.62
C ALA A 808 14.30 10.08 -17.00
N MET A 809 13.66 10.65 -18.03
CA MET A 809 13.92 12.03 -18.47
C MET A 809 13.64 13.06 -17.37
N GLU A 810 12.55 12.91 -16.61
CA GLU A 810 12.25 13.74 -15.43
C GLU A 810 13.42 13.78 -14.42
N ARG A 811 14.16 12.68 -14.27
CA ARG A 811 15.32 12.56 -13.36
C ARG A 811 16.65 13.00 -14.00
N LEU A 812 16.71 13.07 -15.33
CA LEU A 812 17.94 13.34 -16.07
C LEU A 812 18.20 14.82 -16.31
N TRP A 813 17.27 15.72 -16.01
CA TRP A 813 17.48 17.17 -16.17
C TRP A 813 18.79 17.68 -15.55
N PRO A 814 19.19 17.27 -14.32
CA PRO A 814 20.46 17.71 -13.76
C PRO A 814 21.67 17.14 -14.49
N ALA A 815 21.62 15.87 -14.92
CA ALA A 815 22.70 15.25 -15.69
C ALA A 815 22.88 15.92 -17.06
N VAL A 816 21.78 16.25 -17.74
CA VAL A 816 21.83 17.00 -19.00
C VAL A 816 22.36 18.41 -18.79
N THR A 817 21.98 19.06 -17.70
CA THR A 817 22.48 20.40 -17.34
C THR A 817 23.99 20.39 -17.12
N ALA A 818 24.48 19.42 -16.35
CA ALA A 818 25.91 19.25 -16.09
C ALA A 818 26.69 18.91 -17.38
N ALA A 819 26.09 18.18 -18.32
CA ALA A 819 26.73 17.81 -19.58
C ALA A 819 26.95 19.03 -20.51
N GLU A 820 26.13 20.07 -20.33
CA GLU A 820 26.29 21.38 -21.00
C GLU A 820 27.25 22.31 -20.24
N GLY A 821 27.88 21.84 -19.16
CA GLY A 821 28.79 22.63 -18.34
C GLY A 821 28.08 23.69 -17.48
N LEU A 822 26.80 23.51 -17.20
CA LEU A 822 25.95 24.42 -16.42
C LEU A 822 25.59 23.81 -15.07
N SER A 823 25.12 24.66 -14.15
CA SER A 823 24.69 24.28 -12.80
C SER A 823 23.17 24.08 -12.70
N ALA A 824 22.77 23.13 -11.86
CA ALA A 824 21.40 22.86 -11.47
C ALA A 824 21.15 23.36 -10.04
N LEU A 825 20.25 24.33 -9.90
CA LEU A 825 19.93 24.96 -8.62
C LEU A 825 18.56 24.50 -8.09
N PHE A 826 18.51 24.10 -6.83
CA PHE A 826 17.29 23.68 -6.15
C PHE A 826 16.91 24.67 -5.04
N LEU A 827 15.69 25.20 -5.08
CA LEU A 827 15.21 26.19 -4.11
C LEU A 827 14.41 25.54 -2.98
N ASP A 828 14.91 25.65 -1.75
CA ASP A 828 14.25 25.13 -0.54
C ASP A 828 13.43 26.21 0.18
N TRP A 829 12.15 25.94 0.38
CA TRP A 829 11.24 26.73 1.20
C TRP A 829 10.56 25.87 2.28
N PRO A 830 11.13 25.74 3.48
CA PRO A 830 10.61 24.83 4.51
C PRO A 830 9.21 25.25 4.99
N GLY A 831 8.92 26.55 5.07
CA GLY A 831 7.66 27.09 5.59
C GLY A 831 6.43 26.98 4.68
N GLN A 832 6.55 26.48 3.45
CA GLN A 832 5.38 26.32 2.57
C GLN A 832 4.81 24.90 2.68
N GLN A 833 3.49 24.82 2.86
CA GLN A 833 2.76 23.55 2.91
C GLN A 833 2.86 22.80 1.58
N ARG A 834 3.22 21.52 1.64
CA ARG A 834 3.46 20.64 0.48
C ARG A 834 2.46 19.49 0.35
N SER A 835 1.73 19.15 1.41
CA SER A 835 0.76 18.05 1.48
C SER A 835 -0.43 18.37 2.37
#